data_AF-A0A939TRA7-F1
#
_entry.id   AF-A0A939TRA7-F1
#
_cell.length_a   1.000
_cell.length_b   1.000
_cell.length_c   1.000
_cell.angle_alpha   90.00
_cell.angle_beta   90.00
_cell.angle_gamma   90.00
#
_symmetry.space_group_name_H-M   'P 1'
#
loop_
_entity.id
_entity.type
_entity.pdbx_description
1 polymer ?
#
loop_
_entity_poly.entity_id
_entity_poly.type
_entity_poly.pdbx_seq_one_letter_code
_entity_poly.pdbx_strand_id
1 'polypeptide(L)'
;MESKNVSTKSFTTRARTIDHLGREQIADAPTAVSELWKNSWDAYARDVKLHVFREEPPVAVMTDDGHGMRASDLFDRWLVIGTESKLSNAQPILAADRNGLPIRARQGQKGIGRLSSAKLGSVLLLISKHRSERYLAALMDWRMFENPYLNLSEVGVATAALETKGEIFEALPALADDLMASVLEDATDWRTKDRPVRNAWKRFDEDWHTEDPSRTGLSPSQRIIQSIKRLPFRAEHLVDWDGPGTAMLIFDLDDTLKALPSTGDTDLVRTQIIERFEKTLSNFVDPYSVGRNRPEFSYRADVRAIGDDAARPKVLVGAERAIDRYQVQDMEHQIEGIVGDDGVFRGKVKAFGHWTEGVVEFELPKGLYMPERASTRVGPFDIYIASMEFEQSNSSHSRADHIRYLGLAEEFAGLMIYRDGLRVLPYGREDNDFFEIEYKRSKNAGRYFWNHRQMFGRIALTRHNNPNLKDKAGREGFIDNTAAKTFRALVGNILDQSARRYFGSASDIRKPRIAEIKASNRQGRAEEEAKKLRERERKLFQAELARAEQQLPSLVADIAKQTQNFAIEKDDDVVAASERISEWRSVLAESLMRPLPVGSAKLSSRYQAARHDTEKVSELISSFETQFREAVGAYIASEPRKLLDQQIKSGVEAIRQQVEQFQSVIVSLQREQYDFVRTLAQSRIADFAKDCEAISAKLEAKLLDVPAAVDALRQLRDEWMGENRQVFGIYVSALESVKDEIDLETLASVQNQSLRENAAELDRLTALAQLGIAVEIAAHDLQDFDEMATAGLNSLPPEVRDAPEVRDIRLGIEGLTDQLRFLSPLRLSGDRVQRWITGTEISEFIRQFFAPKFAEAGIEFASSAEFLSLRLYERPARIFPVFMNLVNNSVYWLGTVPRPTRKISFGVSGEEVFIADSGPGVSEEDQGNIFRLFFTRKERSGRGVGLYLARANLSAGSHTIRYRSPDDQPGLAGAAFYIRFRDIDFGGGEG
;
A
#
# COMPACT_ATOMS: atom_id res chain seq x y z
N MET A 1 -63.76 -11.96 73.25
CA MET A 1 -62.32 -11.61 73.29
C MET A 1 -61.62 -12.39 72.19
N GLU A 2 -61.52 -11.81 71.00
CA GLU A 2 -60.72 -12.38 69.90
C GLU A 2 -59.32 -11.72 69.91
N SER A 3 -58.33 -12.48 70.35
CA SER A 3 -56.91 -12.31 70.01
C SER A 3 -56.26 -13.67 70.30
N LYS A 4 -55.52 -14.33 69.41
CA LYS A 4 -54.46 -13.81 68.54
C LYS A 4 -54.39 -14.58 67.22
N ASN A 5 -54.70 -13.91 66.12
CA ASN A 5 -54.39 -14.32 64.74
C ASN A 5 -53.04 -13.73 64.29
N VAL A 6 -52.04 -13.71 65.16
CA VAL A 6 -50.74 -13.09 64.90
C VAL A 6 -49.67 -14.17 64.83
N SER A 7 -49.11 -14.37 63.63
CA SER A 7 -47.95 -15.24 63.39
C SER A 7 -46.82 -14.44 62.76
N THR A 8 -45.60 -14.66 63.25
CA THR A 8 -44.39 -14.12 62.64
C THR A 8 -43.97 -15.03 61.49
N LYS A 9 -43.76 -14.46 60.30
CA LYS A 9 -43.21 -15.17 59.14
C LYS A 9 -41.81 -14.65 58.83
N SER A 10 -40.89 -15.55 58.52
CA SER A 10 -39.55 -15.22 58.03
C SER A 10 -39.53 -15.11 56.50
N PHE A 11 -38.60 -14.31 55.96
CA PHE A 11 -38.32 -14.35 54.53
C PHE A 11 -37.64 -15.68 54.16
N THR A 12 -38.06 -16.27 53.04
CA THR A 12 -37.45 -17.46 52.45
C THR A 12 -36.89 -17.10 51.07
N THR A 13 -35.71 -17.63 50.74
CA THR A 13 -35.04 -17.37 49.46
C THR A 13 -35.44 -18.43 48.44
N ARG A 14 -35.98 -18.01 47.30
CA ARG A 14 -36.32 -18.90 46.17
C ARG A 14 -35.06 -19.34 45.42
N ALA A 15 -35.06 -20.56 44.89
CA ALA A 15 -33.94 -21.13 44.13
C ALA A 15 -33.53 -20.24 42.94
N ARG A 16 -34.52 -19.66 42.26
CA ARG A 16 -34.35 -18.72 41.12
C ARG A 16 -33.46 -17.51 41.42
N THR A 17 -33.31 -17.14 42.69
CA THR A 17 -32.36 -16.09 43.09
C THR A 17 -30.93 -16.41 42.64
N ILE A 18 -30.55 -17.70 42.60
CA ILE A 18 -29.20 -18.13 42.22
C ILE A 18 -28.99 -18.10 40.72
N ASP A 19 -30.01 -18.40 39.93
CA ASP A 19 -29.95 -18.24 38.47
C ASP A 19 -29.69 -16.78 38.10
N HIS A 20 -30.39 -15.85 38.75
CA HIS A 20 -30.18 -14.41 38.57
C HIS A 20 -28.78 -13.95 39.04
N LEU A 21 -28.22 -14.56 40.09
CA LEU A 21 -26.87 -14.22 40.59
C LEU A 21 -25.74 -14.88 39.79
N GLY A 22 -26.02 -15.99 39.10
CA GLY A 22 -25.04 -16.75 38.32
C GLY A 22 -25.10 -16.41 36.84
N ARG A 23 -25.98 -17.11 36.10
CA ARG A 23 -26.06 -17.05 34.64
C ARG A 23 -26.41 -15.65 34.12
N GLU A 24 -27.32 -14.93 34.80
CA GLU A 24 -27.77 -13.62 34.35
C GLU A 24 -26.84 -12.46 34.74
N GLN A 25 -25.99 -12.64 35.76
CA GLN A 25 -25.01 -11.61 36.14
C GLN A 25 -23.75 -11.64 35.29
N ILE A 26 -23.39 -12.78 34.71
CA ILE A 26 -22.16 -12.88 33.93
C ILE A 26 -22.48 -12.66 32.45
N ALA A 27 -21.86 -11.62 31.89
CA ALA A 27 -22.11 -11.17 30.53
C ALA A 27 -21.99 -12.29 29.49
N ASP A 28 -20.88 -13.02 29.47
CA ASP A 28 -20.55 -14.00 28.44
C ASP A 28 -19.67 -15.16 28.95
N ALA A 29 -19.54 -16.23 28.15
CA ALA A 29 -18.74 -17.40 28.48
C ALA A 29 -17.24 -17.09 28.68
N PRO A 30 -16.56 -16.25 27.87
CA PRO A 30 -15.19 -15.82 28.14
C PRO A 30 -15.02 -15.16 29.52
N THR A 31 -15.97 -14.31 29.94
CA THR A 31 -15.93 -13.68 31.27
C THR A 31 -16.05 -14.73 32.36
N ALA A 32 -16.95 -15.70 32.19
CA ALA A 32 -17.11 -16.82 33.12
C ALA A 32 -15.82 -17.65 33.26
N VAL A 33 -15.16 -17.99 32.14
CA VAL A 33 -13.85 -18.67 32.14
C VAL A 33 -12.82 -17.87 32.91
N SER A 34 -12.73 -16.55 32.66
CA SER A 34 -11.77 -15.67 33.35
C SER A 34 -11.98 -15.63 34.87
N GLU A 35 -13.23 -15.72 35.34
CA GLU A 35 -13.56 -15.72 36.77
C GLU A 35 -13.19 -17.08 37.41
N LEU A 36 -13.41 -18.19 36.70
CA LEU A 36 -12.95 -19.50 37.16
C LEU A 36 -11.42 -19.56 37.23
N TRP A 37 -10.71 -19.00 36.25
CA TRP A 37 -9.24 -18.89 36.30
C TRP A 37 -8.74 -18.05 37.48
N LYS A 38 -9.44 -16.95 37.83
CA LYS A 38 -9.14 -16.18 39.05
C LYS A 38 -9.39 -17.00 40.32
N ASN A 39 -10.39 -17.89 40.34
CA ASN A 39 -10.59 -18.79 41.49
C ASN A 39 -9.43 -19.79 41.62
N SER A 40 -8.93 -20.32 40.50
CA SER A 40 -7.72 -21.17 40.51
C SER A 40 -6.48 -20.39 40.98
N TRP A 41 -6.35 -19.11 40.61
CA TRP A 41 -5.32 -18.22 41.17
C TRP A 41 -5.42 -18.10 42.69
N ASP A 42 -6.64 -17.91 43.23
CA ASP A 42 -6.92 -17.84 44.67
C ASP A 42 -6.64 -19.17 45.39
N ALA A 43 -6.76 -20.29 44.67
CA ALA A 43 -6.40 -21.63 45.12
C ALA A 43 -4.90 -21.96 44.98
N TYR A 44 -4.06 -20.94 44.68
CA TYR A 44 -2.62 -21.08 44.51
C TYR A 44 -2.21 -22.07 43.40
N ALA A 45 -3.04 -22.20 42.35
CA ALA A 45 -2.67 -22.94 41.14
C ALA A 45 -1.52 -22.22 40.39
N ARG A 46 -0.66 -23.00 39.73
CA ARG A 46 0.34 -22.54 38.78
C ARG A 46 -0.17 -22.67 37.35
N ASP A 47 -1.07 -23.60 37.09
CA ASP A 47 -1.60 -23.87 35.77
C ASP A 47 -3.13 -24.07 35.82
N VAL A 48 -3.82 -23.45 34.87
CA VAL A 48 -5.26 -23.64 34.67
C VAL A 48 -5.56 -23.87 33.19
N LYS A 49 -6.37 -24.90 32.89
CA LYS A 49 -6.66 -25.29 31.52
C LYS A 49 -8.15 -25.44 31.29
N LEU A 50 -8.61 -25.02 30.11
CA LEU A 50 -9.92 -25.33 29.57
C LEU A 50 -9.75 -26.23 28.33
N HIS A 51 -10.31 -27.44 28.38
CA HIS A 51 -10.35 -28.37 27.26
C HIS A 51 -11.78 -28.48 26.76
N VAL A 52 -12.00 -28.25 25.46
CA VAL A 52 -13.31 -28.49 24.83
C VAL A 52 -13.18 -29.67 23.87
N PHE A 53 -13.91 -30.74 24.16
CA PHE A 53 -13.85 -31.98 23.41
C PHE A 53 -14.82 -31.96 22.23
N ARG A 54 -14.35 -32.41 21.06
CA ARG A 54 -15.05 -32.43 19.75
C ARG A 54 -16.11 -33.53 19.60
N GLU A 55 -16.37 -34.31 20.64
CA GLU A 55 -17.38 -35.36 20.59
C GLU A 55 -18.79 -34.76 20.48
N GLU A 56 -19.75 -35.55 20.03
CA GLU A 56 -21.16 -35.17 20.00
C GLU A 56 -21.92 -36.01 21.03
N PRO A 57 -22.44 -35.41 22.11
CA PRO A 57 -22.46 -33.97 22.41
C PRO A 57 -21.17 -33.45 23.07
N PRO A 58 -20.77 -32.18 22.84
CA PRO A 58 -19.48 -31.66 23.29
C PRO A 58 -19.40 -31.48 24.82
N VAL A 59 -18.20 -31.70 25.37
CA VAL A 59 -17.87 -31.58 26.80
C VAL A 59 -16.78 -30.54 26.99
N ALA A 60 -16.92 -29.68 27.98
CA ALA A 60 -15.86 -28.75 28.40
C ALA A 60 -15.32 -29.18 29.77
N VAL A 61 -14.00 -29.13 29.93
CA VAL A 61 -13.31 -29.54 31.15
C VAL A 61 -12.37 -28.43 31.58
N MET A 62 -12.62 -27.83 32.73
CA MET A 62 -11.70 -26.89 33.38
C MET A 62 -10.87 -27.63 34.42
N THR A 63 -9.56 -27.49 34.42
CA THR A 63 -8.68 -28.10 35.43
C THR A 63 -7.69 -27.10 36.00
N ASP A 64 -7.37 -27.24 37.27
CA ASP A 64 -6.26 -26.54 37.92
C ASP A 64 -5.42 -27.46 38.81
N ASP A 65 -4.19 -27.03 39.10
CA ASP A 65 -3.22 -27.71 39.98
C ASP A 65 -3.11 -27.03 41.36
N GLY A 66 -4.18 -26.35 41.80
CA GLY A 66 -4.24 -25.65 43.07
C GLY A 66 -4.20 -26.58 44.29
N HIS A 67 -4.45 -26.03 45.47
CA HIS A 67 -4.47 -26.82 46.70
C HIS A 67 -5.65 -27.81 46.78
N GLY A 68 -6.72 -27.59 45.99
CA GLY A 68 -7.96 -28.36 46.03
C GLY A 68 -8.82 -28.07 47.27
N MET A 69 -10.10 -28.41 47.22
CA MET A 69 -11.05 -28.18 48.31
C MET A 69 -11.07 -29.34 49.29
N ARG A 70 -11.18 -29.02 50.58
CA ARG A 70 -11.56 -29.97 51.63
C ARG A 70 -13.07 -30.17 51.66
N ALA A 71 -13.54 -31.19 52.38
CA ALA A 71 -14.98 -31.41 52.53
C ALA A 71 -15.68 -30.16 53.09
N SER A 72 -15.12 -29.54 54.12
CA SER A 72 -15.63 -28.29 54.69
C SER A 72 -15.59 -27.11 53.71
N ASP A 73 -14.60 -27.06 52.80
CA ASP A 73 -14.55 -26.00 51.79
C ASP A 73 -15.65 -26.17 50.75
N LEU A 74 -15.95 -27.41 50.34
CA LEU A 74 -17.02 -27.68 49.39
C LEU A 74 -18.41 -27.45 50.01
N PHE A 75 -18.69 -28.08 51.14
CA PHE A 75 -20.04 -28.09 51.74
C PHE A 75 -20.36 -26.81 52.50
N ASP A 76 -19.44 -26.29 53.31
CA ASP A 76 -19.73 -25.14 54.19
C ASP A 76 -19.39 -23.79 53.53
N ARG A 77 -18.63 -23.81 52.43
CA ARG A 77 -18.21 -22.57 51.74
C ARG A 77 -18.63 -22.52 50.29
N TRP A 78 -18.40 -23.55 49.48
CA TRP A 78 -18.67 -23.54 48.04
C TRP A 78 -20.17 -23.68 47.74
N LEU A 79 -20.90 -24.51 48.47
CA LEU A 79 -22.37 -24.63 48.31
C LEU A 79 -23.14 -23.54 49.07
N VAL A 80 -22.52 -22.82 50.00
CA VAL A 80 -23.18 -21.78 50.82
C VAL A 80 -22.98 -20.39 50.24
N ILE A 81 -24.06 -19.74 49.82
CA ILE A 81 -24.03 -18.35 49.31
C ILE A 81 -24.03 -17.36 50.48
N GLY A 82 -23.14 -16.36 50.43
CA GLY A 82 -23.09 -15.29 51.42
C GLY A 82 -22.29 -15.59 52.69
N THR A 83 -21.31 -16.50 52.64
CA THR A 83 -20.45 -16.83 53.80
C THR A 83 -19.77 -15.61 54.42
N GLU A 84 -19.55 -15.66 55.75
CA GLU A 84 -18.82 -14.66 56.55
C GLU A 84 -17.32 -14.55 56.24
N SER A 85 -16.89 -15.02 55.07
CA SER A 85 -15.51 -14.90 54.57
C SER A 85 -15.02 -13.45 54.45
N LYS A 86 -15.92 -12.46 54.54
CA LYS A 86 -15.60 -11.03 54.65
C LYS A 86 -15.00 -10.63 56.01
N LEU A 87 -15.33 -11.33 57.10
CA LEU A 87 -14.88 -11.03 58.46
C LEU A 87 -13.55 -11.73 58.81
N SER A 88 -13.26 -12.87 58.18
CA SER A 88 -12.06 -13.69 58.45
C SER A 88 -10.84 -13.37 57.57
N ASN A 89 -10.74 -12.13 57.08
CA ASN A 89 -9.60 -11.62 56.30
C ASN A 89 -8.27 -11.49 57.08
N ALA A 90 -8.17 -12.05 58.29
CA ALA A 90 -7.00 -11.86 59.16
C ALA A 90 -5.90 -12.91 58.95
N GLN A 91 -6.17 -14.09 58.37
CA GLN A 91 -5.15 -15.14 58.23
C GLN A 91 -4.90 -15.53 56.76
N PRO A 92 -3.65 -15.39 56.26
CA PRO A 92 -3.27 -15.87 54.94
C PRO A 92 -3.37 -17.40 54.89
N ILE A 93 -3.67 -17.96 53.71
CA ILE A 93 -3.70 -19.42 53.47
C ILE A 93 -2.42 -20.04 54.02
N LEU A 94 -2.47 -21.22 54.66
CA LEU A 94 -1.31 -21.87 55.25
C LEU A 94 -0.22 -22.10 54.19
N ALA A 95 1.06 -22.00 54.58
CA ALA A 95 2.18 -22.14 53.63
C ALA A 95 2.16 -23.49 52.88
N ALA A 96 1.65 -24.55 53.51
CA ALA A 96 1.48 -25.88 52.92
C ALA A 96 0.53 -25.88 51.70
N ASP A 97 -0.44 -24.98 51.67
CA ASP A 97 -1.48 -24.91 50.64
C ASP A 97 -1.18 -23.81 49.59
N ARG A 98 0.05 -23.24 49.61
CA ARG A 98 0.48 -22.19 48.65
C ARG A 98 1.25 -22.73 47.45
N ASN A 99 1.46 -24.04 47.33
CA ASN A 99 2.26 -24.62 46.23
C ASN A 99 3.67 -23.99 46.08
N GLY A 100 4.27 -23.53 47.18
CA GLY A 100 5.58 -22.84 47.20
C GLY A 100 5.56 -21.40 46.66
N LEU A 101 4.38 -20.83 46.38
CA LEU A 101 4.22 -19.48 45.83
C LEU A 101 4.18 -18.42 46.95
N PRO A 102 4.53 -17.15 46.63
CA PRO A 102 4.35 -16.04 47.55
C PRO A 102 2.87 -15.79 47.85
N ILE A 103 2.58 -15.03 48.90
CA ILE A 103 1.20 -14.66 49.26
C ILE A 103 0.57 -13.89 48.09
N ARG A 104 -0.52 -14.43 47.56
CA ARG A 104 -1.31 -13.79 46.49
C ARG A 104 -2.44 -12.97 47.09
N ALA A 105 -2.68 -11.78 46.51
CA ALA A 105 -3.90 -11.04 46.80
C ALA A 105 -5.09 -11.80 46.19
N ARG A 106 -6.11 -12.08 47.03
CA ARG A 106 -7.34 -12.74 46.57
C ARG A 106 -8.03 -11.89 45.52
N GLN A 107 -8.45 -12.51 44.42
CA GLN A 107 -9.16 -11.86 43.32
C GLN A 107 -10.67 -12.03 43.46
N GLY A 108 -11.13 -13.23 43.82
CA GLY A 108 -12.52 -13.57 44.11
C GLY A 108 -12.93 -13.17 45.54
N GLN A 109 -13.77 -12.13 45.69
CA GLN A 109 -14.24 -11.65 47.01
C GLN A 109 -15.76 -11.67 47.19
N LYS A 110 -16.54 -12.11 46.19
CA LYS A 110 -18.00 -12.03 46.24
C LYS A 110 -18.72 -13.35 46.49
N GLY A 111 -18.02 -14.49 46.55
CA GLY A 111 -18.64 -15.82 46.69
C GLY A 111 -19.52 -16.26 45.52
N ILE A 112 -19.71 -15.39 44.51
CA ILE A 112 -20.54 -15.60 43.32
C ILE A 112 -19.70 -16.06 42.13
N GLY A 113 -18.39 -15.79 42.10
CA GLY A 113 -17.52 -16.12 40.96
C GLY A 113 -17.40 -17.61 40.62
N ARG A 114 -17.82 -18.51 41.51
CA ARG A 114 -17.96 -19.95 41.25
C ARG A 114 -19.24 -20.31 40.49
N LEU A 115 -20.29 -19.49 40.58
CA LEU A 115 -21.53 -19.63 39.80
C LEU A 115 -21.30 -19.34 38.31
N SER A 116 -20.09 -18.87 37.95
CA SER A 116 -19.65 -18.75 36.55
C SER A 116 -19.72 -20.05 35.78
N SER A 117 -19.60 -21.21 36.44
CA SER A 117 -19.81 -22.50 35.78
C SER A 117 -21.21 -22.66 35.20
N ALA A 118 -22.23 -22.03 35.80
CA ALA A 118 -23.61 -22.05 35.28
C ALA A 118 -23.77 -21.32 33.94
N LYS A 119 -22.86 -20.39 33.64
CA LYS A 119 -22.81 -19.69 32.34
C LYS A 119 -22.12 -20.53 31.27
N LEU A 120 -21.31 -21.53 31.64
CA LEU A 120 -20.58 -22.36 30.69
C LEU A 120 -21.38 -23.56 30.19
N GLY A 121 -22.34 -24.04 30.97
CA GLY A 121 -23.26 -25.10 30.59
C GLY A 121 -24.22 -25.48 31.72
N SER A 122 -25.22 -26.29 31.38
CA SER A 122 -26.30 -26.63 32.32
C SER A 122 -25.87 -27.63 33.40
N VAL A 123 -25.02 -28.60 33.07
CA VAL A 123 -24.66 -29.70 33.99
C VAL A 123 -23.19 -29.61 34.36
N LEU A 124 -22.88 -29.73 35.65
CA LEU A 124 -21.52 -29.66 36.19
C LEU A 124 -21.24 -30.90 37.06
N LEU A 125 -20.16 -31.61 36.73
CA LEU A 125 -19.46 -32.51 37.65
C LEU A 125 -18.21 -31.81 38.16
N LEU A 126 -18.25 -31.39 39.42
CA LEU A 126 -17.14 -30.78 40.13
C LEU A 126 -16.36 -31.87 40.88
N ILE A 127 -15.06 -31.95 40.60
CA ILE A 127 -14.13 -32.88 41.25
C ILE A 127 -13.05 -32.05 41.92
N SER A 128 -12.73 -32.33 43.18
CA SER A 128 -11.59 -31.68 43.81
C SER A 128 -10.81 -32.64 44.69
N LYS A 129 -9.49 -32.49 44.67
CA LYS A 129 -8.55 -33.29 45.45
C LYS A 129 -7.65 -32.37 46.24
N HIS A 130 -7.88 -32.30 47.55
CA HIS A 130 -6.91 -31.70 48.45
C HIS A 130 -5.71 -32.65 48.65
N ARG A 131 -4.50 -32.10 48.86
CA ARG A 131 -3.25 -32.89 49.06
C ARG A 131 -3.40 -33.95 50.15
N SER A 132 -4.09 -33.61 51.23
CA SER A 132 -4.23 -34.45 52.44
C SER A 132 -5.60 -35.12 52.62
N GLU A 133 -6.52 -35.02 51.65
CA GLU A 133 -7.88 -35.58 51.79
C GLU A 133 -8.26 -36.43 50.57
N ARG A 134 -9.40 -37.12 50.67
CA ARG A 134 -10.01 -37.90 49.58
C ARG A 134 -10.41 -37.02 48.40
N TYR A 135 -10.69 -37.65 47.25
CA TYR A 135 -11.39 -36.98 46.16
C TYR A 135 -12.81 -36.65 46.61
N LEU A 136 -13.26 -35.46 46.25
CA LEU A 136 -14.64 -35.03 46.43
C LEU A 136 -15.26 -34.83 45.05
N ALA A 137 -16.41 -35.45 44.82
CA ALA A 137 -17.21 -35.25 43.62
C ALA A 137 -18.55 -34.62 44.00
N ALA A 138 -19.01 -33.66 43.21
CA ALA A 138 -20.33 -33.06 43.31
C ALA A 138 -20.94 -32.89 41.91
N LEU A 139 -22.06 -33.56 41.67
CA LEU A 139 -22.84 -33.49 40.44
C LEU A 139 -24.06 -32.59 40.65
N MET A 140 -24.24 -31.61 39.76
CA MET A 140 -25.35 -30.66 39.82
C MET A 140 -25.84 -30.27 38.42
N ASP A 141 -27.12 -29.91 38.34
CA ASP A 141 -27.73 -29.33 37.15
C ASP A 141 -28.27 -27.93 37.49
N TRP A 142 -27.69 -26.90 36.86
CA TRP A 142 -28.03 -25.50 37.12
C TRP A 142 -29.49 -25.17 36.77
N ARG A 143 -30.13 -25.94 35.88
CA ARG A 143 -31.54 -25.75 35.52
C ARG A 143 -32.49 -26.04 36.67
N MET A 144 -32.04 -26.78 37.70
CA MET A 144 -32.82 -26.97 38.92
C MET A 144 -33.09 -25.65 39.66
N PHE A 145 -32.20 -24.66 39.51
CA PHE A 145 -32.40 -23.33 40.08
C PHE A 145 -33.40 -22.47 39.30
N GLU A 146 -33.76 -22.83 38.05
CA GLU A 146 -34.74 -22.09 37.25
C GLU A 146 -36.17 -22.25 37.78
N ASN A 147 -36.46 -23.34 38.51
CA ASN A 147 -37.79 -23.61 39.04
C ASN A 147 -38.18 -22.57 40.12
N PRO A 148 -39.17 -21.70 39.85
CA PRO A 148 -39.54 -20.60 40.76
C PRO A 148 -40.23 -21.09 42.04
N TYR A 149 -40.72 -22.33 42.05
CA TYR A 149 -41.47 -22.92 43.16
C TYR A 149 -40.58 -23.56 44.21
N LEU A 150 -39.30 -23.82 43.90
CA LEU A 150 -38.32 -24.35 44.84
C LEU A 150 -37.71 -23.26 45.72
N ASN A 151 -37.48 -23.60 46.99
CA ASN A 151 -36.59 -22.86 47.86
C ASN A 151 -35.14 -23.27 47.61
N LEU A 152 -34.19 -22.39 47.92
CA LEU A 152 -32.77 -22.68 47.69
C LEU A 152 -32.29 -23.94 48.42
N SER A 153 -32.78 -24.18 49.64
CA SER A 153 -32.45 -25.37 50.45
C SER A 153 -33.02 -26.67 49.92
N GLU A 154 -33.90 -26.62 48.92
CA GLU A 154 -34.58 -27.78 48.34
C GLU A 154 -33.89 -28.27 47.06
N VAL A 155 -32.90 -27.53 46.54
CA VAL A 155 -32.13 -27.95 45.36
C VAL A 155 -31.08 -28.97 45.77
N GLY A 156 -31.20 -30.19 45.25
CA GLY A 156 -30.28 -31.29 45.51
C GLY A 156 -28.94 -31.16 44.76
N VAL A 157 -27.86 -31.59 45.41
CA VAL A 157 -26.53 -31.77 44.80
C VAL A 157 -26.04 -33.15 45.23
N ALA A 158 -25.83 -34.05 44.27
CA ALA A 158 -25.35 -35.40 44.54
C ALA A 158 -23.84 -35.35 44.79
N THR A 159 -23.37 -35.92 45.90
CA THR A 159 -21.94 -35.84 46.27
C THR A 159 -21.36 -37.18 46.70
N ALA A 160 -20.06 -37.36 46.48
CA ALA A 160 -19.31 -38.55 46.87
C ALA A 160 -17.90 -38.20 47.37
N ALA A 161 -17.39 -39.00 48.31
CA ALA A 161 -16.01 -38.95 48.77
C ALA A 161 -15.31 -40.26 48.40
N LEU A 162 -14.23 -40.18 47.62
CA LEU A 162 -13.64 -41.30 46.89
C LEU A 162 -12.12 -41.37 47.11
N GLU A 163 -11.52 -42.56 47.10
CA GLU A 163 -10.09 -42.72 47.36
C GLU A 163 -9.26 -42.50 46.10
N THR A 164 -9.75 -43.02 44.96
CA THR A 164 -9.03 -42.99 43.69
C THR A 164 -9.77 -42.21 42.61
N LYS A 165 -9.03 -41.78 41.59
CA LYS A 165 -9.58 -41.07 40.41
C LYS A 165 -10.51 -41.96 39.57
N GLY A 166 -10.25 -43.26 39.51
CA GLY A 166 -11.08 -44.22 38.77
C GLY A 166 -12.48 -44.39 39.35
N GLU A 167 -12.57 -44.42 40.68
CA GLU A 167 -13.84 -44.55 41.43
C GLU A 167 -14.84 -43.43 41.12
N ILE A 168 -14.38 -42.26 40.62
CA ILE A 168 -15.25 -41.13 40.27
C ILE A 168 -16.22 -41.50 39.16
N PHE A 169 -15.73 -42.17 38.11
CA PHE A 169 -16.56 -42.56 36.98
C PHE A 169 -17.36 -43.82 37.26
N GLU A 170 -16.88 -44.69 38.17
CA GLU A 170 -17.65 -45.82 38.70
C GLU A 170 -18.83 -45.35 39.57
N ALA A 171 -18.65 -44.26 40.33
CA ALA A 171 -19.70 -43.65 41.15
C ALA A 171 -20.65 -42.74 40.35
N LEU A 172 -20.31 -42.36 39.11
CA LEU A 172 -21.09 -41.42 38.30
C LEU A 172 -22.54 -41.88 38.06
N PRO A 173 -22.83 -43.16 37.75
CA PRO A 173 -24.22 -43.64 37.64
C PRO A 173 -25.01 -43.47 38.95
N ALA A 174 -24.41 -43.76 40.10
CA ALA A 174 -25.06 -43.60 41.40
C ALA A 174 -25.32 -42.12 41.74
N LEU A 175 -24.38 -41.23 41.41
CA LEU A 175 -24.57 -39.77 41.53
C LEU A 175 -25.70 -39.26 40.61
N ALA A 176 -25.77 -39.79 39.39
CA ALA A 176 -26.82 -39.46 38.44
C ALA A 176 -28.20 -39.92 38.93
N ASP A 177 -28.29 -41.14 39.48
CA ASP A 177 -29.52 -41.68 40.05
C ASP A 177 -30.00 -40.87 41.26
N ASP A 178 -29.10 -40.49 42.16
CA ASP A 178 -29.41 -39.64 43.32
C ASP A 178 -29.90 -38.24 42.90
N LEU A 179 -29.21 -37.62 41.92
CA LEU A 179 -29.64 -36.32 41.39
C LEU A 179 -31.00 -36.43 40.67
N MET A 180 -31.24 -37.49 39.89
CA MET A 180 -32.53 -37.72 39.24
C MET A 180 -33.64 -37.98 40.25
N ALA A 181 -33.37 -38.71 41.34
CA ALA A 181 -34.34 -38.97 42.41
C ALA A 181 -34.85 -37.68 43.06
N SER A 182 -34.05 -36.61 43.05
CA SER A 182 -34.48 -35.28 43.53
C SER A 182 -35.48 -34.56 42.60
N VAL A 183 -35.64 -35.06 41.36
CA VAL A 183 -36.57 -34.53 40.34
C VAL A 183 -37.72 -35.51 40.05
N LEU A 184 -37.47 -36.82 40.13
CA LEU A 184 -38.39 -37.90 39.76
C LEU A 184 -39.47 -38.19 40.81
N GLU A 185 -40.50 -38.91 40.35
CA GLU A 185 -41.72 -39.18 41.09
C GLU A 185 -41.61 -40.34 42.11
N ASP A 186 -40.63 -41.24 41.96
CA ASP A 186 -40.46 -42.45 42.78
C ASP A 186 -39.00 -42.64 43.26
N ALA A 187 -38.72 -42.20 44.49
CA ALA A 187 -37.64 -42.76 45.30
C ALA A 187 -38.20 -43.09 46.67
N THR A 188 -38.37 -44.38 46.91
CA THR A 188 -38.82 -44.94 48.18
C THR A 188 -37.72 -44.76 49.22
N ASP A 189 -37.83 -43.65 49.94
CA ASP A 189 -37.28 -43.38 51.28
C ASP A 189 -35.91 -42.69 51.37
N TRP A 190 -35.94 -41.43 51.85
CA TRP A 190 -35.12 -41.02 53.01
C TRP A 190 -35.71 -39.82 53.78
N ARG A 191 -36.87 -40.02 54.42
CA ARG A 191 -37.24 -39.33 55.68
C ARG A 191 -37.82 -37.90 55.61
N THR A 192 -39.16 -37.93 55.57
CA THR A 192 -40.11 -37.15 56.40
C THR A 192 -40.45 -35.69 56.07
N LYS A 193 -41.74 -35.55 55.65
CA LYS A 193 -42.69 -34.44 55.76
C LYS A 193 -42.55 -33.27 54.78
N ASP A 194 -43.65 -33.09 54.04
CA ASP A 194 -43.94 -32.17 52.93
C ASP A 194 -43.10 -32.56 51.68
N ARG A 195 -43.59 -33.03 50.52
CA ARG A 195 -44.54 -32.55 49.49
C ARG A 195 -44.27 -31.24 48.67
N PRO A 196 -43.38 -30.27 49.02
CA PRO A 196 -43.18 -29.04 48.23
C PRO A 196 -42.42 -29.26 46.93
N VAL A 197 -41.34 -30.06 46.94
CA VAL A 197 -40.42 -30.19 45.79
C VAL A 197 -41.11 -30.86 44.59
N ARG A 198 -41.89 -31.92 44.83
CA ARG A 198 -42.67 -32.61 43.79
C ARG A 198 -43.75 -31.71 43.19
N ASN A 199 -44.52 -31.04 44.04
CA ASN A 199 -45.56 -30.13 43.58
C ASN A 199 -44.96 -28.93 42.83
N ALA A 200 -43.76 -28.49 43.23
CA ALA A 200 -43.01 -27.44 42.55
C ALA A 200 -42.61 -27.86 41.13
N TRP A 201 -42.08 -29.06 40.92
CA TRP A 201 -41.75 -29.56 39.57
C TRP A 201 -42.98 -29.79 38.71
N LYS A 202 -44.03 -30.41 39.25
CA LYS A 202 -45.29 -30.62 38.53
C LYS A 202 -45.91 -29.29 38.07
N ARG A 203 -45.97 -28.31 38.97
CA ARG A 203 -46.50 -26.98 38.65
C ARG A 203 -45.65 -26.25 37.62
N PHE A 204 -44.32 -26.39 37.69
CA PHE A 204 -43.43 -25.77 36.72
C PHE A 204 -43.62 -26.35 35.32
N ASP A 205 -43.79 -27.67 35.21
CA ASP A 205 -44.09 -28.33 33.94
C ASP A 205 -45.48 -27.93 33.40
N GLU A 206 -46.50 -27.86 34.26
CA GLU A 206 -47.86 -27.41 33.90
C GLU A 206 -47.88 -25.97 33.38
N ASP A 207 -47.17 -25.05 34.05
CA ASP A 207 -47.04 -23.66 33.62
C ASP A 207 -46.31 -23.56 32.28
N TRP A 208 -45.24 -24.33 32.09
CA TRP A 208 -44.46 -24.34 30.85
C TRP A 208 -45.30 -24.76 29.63
N HIS A 209 -46.22 -25.73 29.80
CA HIS A 209 -47.18 -26.13 28.77
C HIS A 209 -48.30 -25.09 28.57
N THR A 210 -48.70 -24.38 29.62
CA THR A 210 -49.78 -23.39 29.56
C THR A 210 -49.32 -22.10 28.86
N GLU A 211 -48.07 -21.68 29.05
CA GLU A 211 -47.50 -20.49 28.41
C GLU A 211 -47.52 -20.55 26.87
N ASP A 212 -47.33 -21.74 26.31
CA ASP A 212 -47.37 -21.96 24.86
C ASP A 212 -47.80 -23.40 24.54
N PRO A 213 -49.11 -23.61 24.32
CA PRO A 213 -49.66 -24.94 24.02
C PRO A 213 -49.16 -25.54 22.71
N SER A 214 -48.50 -24.74 21.85
CA SER A 214 -47.93 -25.20 20.57
C SER A 214 -46.49 -25.70 20.69
N ARG A 215 -45.85 -25.55 21.87
CA ARG A 215 -44.48 -26.03 22.11
C ARG A 215 -44.40 -27.54 21.93
N THR A 216 -43.60 -27.96 20.96
CA THR A 216 -43.16 -29.34 20.79
C THR A 216 -41.83 -29.53 21.53
N GLY A 217 -41.80 -30.34 22.59
CA GLY A 217 -40.59 -30.56 23.37
C GLY A 217 -40.84 -31.24 24.71
N LEU A 218 -39.76 -31.65 25.38
CA LEU A 218 -39.80 -32.19 26.73
C LEU A 218 -40.03 -31.07 27.76
N SER A 219 -40.82 -31.35 28.79
CA SER A 219 -41.01 -30.43 29.92
C SER A 219 -39.68 -30.16 30.64
N PRO A 220 -39.54 -29.06 31.40
CA PRO A 220 -38.31 -28.76 32.14
C PRO A 220 -37.79 -29.93 32.98
N SER A 221 -38.66 -30.61 33.74
CA SER A 221 -38.25 -31.78 34.53
C SER A 221 -37.74 -32.93 33.66
N GLN A 222 -38.44 -33.23 32.56
CA GLN A 222 -38.09 -34.29 31.62
C GLN A 222 -36.77 -34.02 30.89
N ARG A 223 -36.48 -32.75 30.56
CA ARG A 223 -35.20 -32.33 29.96
C ARG A 223 -34.02 -32.59 30.89
N ILE A 224 -34.17 -32.27 32.18
CA ILE A 224 -33.14 -32.52 33.19
C ILE A 224 -32.88 -34.02 33.31
N ILE A 225 -33.95 -34.82 33.48
CA ILE A 225 -33.84 -36.28 33.58
C ILE A 225 -33.18 -36.88 32.34
N GLN A 226 -33.59 -36.46 31.13
CA GLN A 226 -33.01 -36.98 29.89
C GLN A 226 -31.51 -36.64 29.77
N SER A 227 -31.12 -35.44 30.20
CA SER A 227 -29.71 -35.00 30.18
C SER A 227 -28.86 -35.81 31.16
N ILE A 228 -29.35 -36.02 32.39
CA ILE A 228 -28.63 -36.78 33.42
C ILE A 228 -28.52 -38.28 33.05
N LYS A 229 -29.52 -38.84 32.36
CA LYS A 229 -29.43 -40.23 31.84
C LYS A 229 -28.36 -40.41 30.76
N ARG A 230 -27.89 -39.33 30.15
CA ARG A 230 -26.96 -39.33 29.01
C ARG A 230 -25.72 -38.49 29.30
N LEU A 231 -25.21 -38.55 30.54
CA LEU A 231 -23.98 -37.85 30.89
C LEU A 231 -22.81 -38.37 30.02
N PRO A 232 -22.16 -37.48 29.25
CA PRO A 232 -21.06 -37.89 28.38
C PRO A 232 -19.73 -38.04 29.12
N PHE A 233 -19.64 -37.78 30.43
CA PHE A 233 -18.38 -37.73 31.17
C PHE A 233 -17.68 -39.09 31.25
N ARG A 234 -16.37 -39.13 30.96
CA ARG A 234 -15.54 -40.35 30.96
C ARG A 234 -14.14 -40.09 31.51
N ALA A 235 -13.42 -41.16 31.84
CA ALA A 235 -12.06 -41.07 32.40
C ALA A 235 -11.07 -40.37 31.46
N GLU A 236 -11.26 -40.48 30.14
CA GLU A 236 -10.44 -39.83 29.11
C GLU A 236 -10.44 -38.30 29.23
N HIS A 237 -11.50 -37.72 29.77
CA HIS A 237 -11.62 -36.27 29.99
C HIS A 237 -10.64 -35.71 31.02
N LEU A 238 -10.12 -36.56 31.91
CA LEU A 238 -9.21 -36.17 33.00
C LEU A 238 -7.79 -36.71 32.84
N VAL A 239 -7.41 -37.28 31.69
CA VAL A 239 -6.08 -37.91 31.52
C VAL A 239 -4.92 -36.97 31.87
N ASP A 240 -5.05 -35.67 31.58
CA ASP A 240 -4.01 -34.66 31.85
C ASP A 240 -4.06 -34.03 33.25
N TRP A 241 -4.86 -34.57 34.18
CA TRP A 241 -5.07 -34.02 35.52
C TRP A 241 -4.92 -35.07 36.61
N ASP A 242 -3.82 -35.01 37.39
CA ASP A 242 -3.50 -36.01 38.42
C ASP A 242 -3.67 -35.50 39.87
N GLY A 243 -4.18 -34.27 40.03
CA GLY A 243 -4.31 -33.59 41.33
C GLY A 243 -2.96 -33.26 42.01
N PRO A 244 -2.95 -32.59 43.17
CA PRO A 244 -4.07 -31.89 43.85
C PRO A 244 -4.63 -30.75 42.99
N GLY A 245 -5.87 -30.34 43.26
CA GLY A 245 -6.52 -29.22 42.56
C GLY A 245 -8.03 -29.40 42.40
N THR A 246 -8.62 -28.71 41.43
CA THR A 246 -10.04 -28.82 41.07
C THR A 246 -10.19 -29.08 39.57
N ALA A 247 -11.11 -29.97 39.21
CA ALA A 247 -11.56 -30.23 37.86
C ALA A 247 -13.09 -30.03 37.76
N MET A 248 -13.55 -29.39 36.70
CA MET A 248 -14.96 -29.13 36.42
C MET A 248 -15.29 -29.67 35.03
N LEU A 249 -16.06 -30.75 34.96
CA LEU A 249 -16.58 -31.27 33.69
C LEU A 249 -17.98 -30.71 33.48
N ILE A 250 -18.20 -30.12 32.31
CA ILE A 250 -19.39 -29.33 31.99
C ILE A 250 -20.02 -29.91 30.73
N PHE A 251 -21.33 -30.11 30.79
CA PHE A 251 -22.16 -30.63 29.71
C PHE A 251 -23.35 -29.70 29.43
N ASP A 252 -23.95 -29.83 28.25
CA ASP A 252 -24.96 -28.92 27.69
C ASP A 252 -24.43 -27.48 27.68
N LEU A 253 -23.34 -27.31 26.92
CA LEU A 253 -22.51 -26.11 26.90
C LEU A 253 -23.25 -24.87 26.37
N ASP A 254 -22.79 -23.69 26.75
CA ASP A 254 -23.17 -22.41 26.13
C ASP A 254 -22.82 -22.39 24.63
N ASP A 255 -23.58 -21.64 23.83
CA ASP A 255 -23.41 -21.55 22.38
C ASP A 255 -21.98 -21.14 21.98
N THR A 256 -21.33 -20.30 22.79
CA THR A 256 -19.93 -19.89 22.60
C THR A 256 -18.99 -21.10 22.64
N LEU A 257 -19.16 -21.97 23.64
CA LEU A 257 -18.31 -23.15 23.81
C LEU A 257 -18.69 -24.26 22.83
N LYS A 258 -19.97 -24.42 22.48
CA LYS A 258 -20.45 -25.35 21.43
C LYS A 258 -19.88 -25.00 20.05
N ALA A 259 -19.59 -23.71 19.79
CA ALA A 259 -19.03 -23.26 18.53
C ALA A 259 -17.53 -23.62 18.35
N LEU A 260 -16.76 -23.73 19.43
CA LEU A 260 -15.30 -23.91 19.38
C LEU A 260 -14.83 -25.19 18.66
N PRO A 261 -15.48 -26.37 18.82
CA PRO A 261 -14.97 -27.62 18.28
C PRO A 261 -15.24 -27.85 16.78
N SER A 262 -16.16 -27.09 16.19
CA SER A 262 -16.66 -27.32 14.83
C SER A 262 -15.60 -27.08 13.74
N THR A 263 -15.51 -28.00 12.76
CA THR A 263 -14.63 -27.90 11.59
C THR A 263 -15.46 -27.98 10.30
N GLY A 264 -15.52 -26.91 9.50
CA GLY A 264 -16.27 -26.82 8.24
C GLY A 264 -16.34 -25.38 7.72
N ASP A 265 -16.94 -25.14 6.55
CA ASP A 265 -17.23 -23.78 6.03
C ASP A 265 -18.01 -23.00 7.10
N THR A 266 -17.29 -22.16 7.81
CA THR A 266 -17.81 -21.47 8.99
C THR A 266 -18.76 -20.37 8.57
N ASP A 267 -20.00 -20.43 9.06
CA ASP A 267 -20.88 -19.28 9.15
C ASP A 267 -20.11 -18.10 9.78
N LEU A 268 -20.25 -16.91 9.19
CA LEU A 268 -19.63 -15.66 9.64
C LEU A 268 -19.85 -15.42 11.14
N VAL A 269 -21.05 -15.75 11.64
CA VAL A 269 -21.41 -15.60 13.06
C VAL A 269 -20.52 -16.47 13.95
N ARG A 270 -20.26 -17.72 13.52
CA ARG A 270 -19.44 -18.66 14.29
C ARG A 270 -17.98 -18.22 14.36
N THR A 271 -17.42 -17.74 13.25
CA THR A 271 -16.05 -17.22 13.22
C THR A 271 -15.89 -16.04 14.19
N GLN A 272 -16.84 -15.11 14.19
CA GLN A 272 -16.84 -13.97 15.12
C GLN A 272 -16.93 -14.40 16.59
N ILE A 273 -17.70 -15.45 16.91
CA ILE A 273 -17.78 -16.01 18.26
C ILE A 273 -16.42 -16.55 18.72
N ILE A 274 -15.73 -17.31 17.85
CA ILE A 274 -14.41 -17.88 18.15
C ILE A 274 -13.37 -16.77 18.32
N GLU A 275 -13.29 -15.83 17.39
CA GLU A 275 -12.35 -14.70 17.46
C GLU A 275 -12.57 -13.85 18.72
N ARG A 276 -13.83 -13.58 19.09
CA ARG A 276 -14.16 -12.85 20.31
C ARG A 276 -13.74 -13.62 21.56
N PHE A 277 -13.93 -14.94 21.58
CA PHE A 277 -13.48 -15.80 22.67
C PHE A 277 -11.95 -15.73 22.83
N GLU A 278 -11.20 -15.88 21.73
CA GLU A 278 -9.74 -15.81 21.71
C GLU A 278 -9.22 -14.44 22.17
N LYS A 279 -9.70 -13.34 21.57
CA LYS A 279 -9.29 -11.97 21.91
C LYS A 279 -9.61 -11.56 23.35
N THR A 280 -10.69 -12.09 23.91
CA THR A 280 -11.11 -11.75 25.27
C THR A 280 -10.23 -12.42 26.33
N LEU A 281 -9.86 -13.69 26.11
CA LEU A 281 -9.06 -14.46 27.05
C LEU A 281 -7.56 -14.40 26.78
N SER A 282 -7.15 -13.87 25.61
CA SER A 282 -5.75 -13.57 25.34
C SER A 282 -5.19 -12.59 26.37
N ASN A 283 -3.88 -12.69 26.61
CA ASN A 283 -3.15 -11.84 27.56
C ASN A 283 -3.83 -11.76 28.95
N PHE A 284 -4.36 -12.89 29.45
CA PHE A 284 -5.03 -12.95 30.74
C PHE A 284 -4.08 -12.64 31.90
N VAL A 285 -2.82 -13.05 31.80
CA VAL A 285 -1.73 -12.62 32.68
C VAL A 285 -0.98 -11.48 32.02
N ASP A 286 -0.58 -10.46 32.79
CA ASP A 286 0.08 -9.25 32.30
C ASP A 286 1.32 -9.58 31.44
N PRO A 287 1.24 -9.43 30.11
CA PRO A 287 2.34 -9.78 29.22
C PRO A 287 3.48 -8.76 29.25
N TYR A 288 3.25 -7.59 29.88
CA TYR A 288 4.24 -6.53 29.97
C TYR A 288 5.00 -6.51 31.30
N SER A 289 4.66 -7.43 32.20
CA SER A 289 5.40 -7.67 33.43
C SER A 289 6.71 -8.41 33.12
N VAL A 290 7.83 -7.91 33.66
CA VAL A 290 9.18 -8.46 33.43
C VAL A 290 9.84 -8.89 34.74
N GLY A 291 10.68 -9.93 34.64
CA GLY A 291 11.45 -10.45 35.77
C GLY A 291 10.59 -10.99 36.90
N ARG A 292 10.95 -10.66 38.15
CA ARG A 292 10.27 -11.15 39.37
C ARG A 292 8.84 -10.65 39.54
N ASN A 293 8.42 -9.66 38.76
CA ASN A 293 7.07 -9.11 38.82
C ASN A 293 6.08 -9.88 37.94
N ARG A 294 6.55 -10.80 37.08
CA ARG A 294 5.68 -11.63 36.26
C ARG A 294 5.01 -12.71 37.13
N PRO A 295 3.68 -12.78 37.17
CA PRO A 295 2.99 -13.80 37.94
C PRO A 295 3.33 -15.20 37.47
N GLU A 296 3.68 -16.10 38.40
CA GLU A 296 3.80 -17.53 38.13
C GLU A 296 2.41 -18.17 38.01
N PHE A 297 1.76 -17.95 36.87
CA PHE A 297 0.44 -18.47 36.54
C PHE A 297 0.29 -18.67 35.04
N SER A 298 0.12 -19.91 34.62
CA SER A 298 -0.10 -20.36 33.26
C SER A 298 -1.59 -20.58 33.04
N TYR A 299 -2.08 -20.25 31.85
CA TYR A 299 -3.47 -20.42 31.46
C TYR A 299 -3.53 -20.93 30.03
N ARG A 300 -4.51 -21.77 29.74
CA ARG A 300 -4.70 -22.33 28.40
C ARG A 300 -6.16 -22.68 28.11
N ALA A 301 -6.59 -22.47 26.87
CA ALA A 301 -7.84 -23.01 26.33
C ALA A 301 -7.55 -23.71 25.00
N ASP A 302 -7.97 -24.96 24.85
CA ASP A 302 -7.77 -25.74 23.64
C ASP A 302 -8.93 -26.67 23.30
N VAL A 303 -8.96 -27.10 22.04
CA VAL A 303 -9.95 -28.04 21.51
C VAL A 303 -9.28 -29.39 21.23
N ARG A 304 -9.92 -30.47 21.67
CA ARG A 304 -9.38 -31.84 21.64
C ARG A 304 -10.33 -32.84 20.99
N ALA A 305 -9.78 -33.95 20.50
CA ALA A 305 -10.52 -35.15 20.13
C ALA A 305 -10.20 -36.29 21.11
N ILE A 306 -11.08 -37.29 21.21
CA ILE A 306 -10.91 -38.51 22.03
C ILE A 306 -10.74 -39.70 21.07
N GLY A 307 -9.78 -40.60 21.34
CA GLY A 307 -9.57 -41.84 20.57
C GLY A 307 -8.40 -41.79 19.56
N ASP A 308 -8.40 -42.67 18.56
CA ASP A 308 -7.33 -42.85 17.55
C ASP A 308 -7.09 -41.61 16.66
N ASP A 309 -8.04 -40.68 16.62
CA ASP A 309 -7.97 -39.38 15.94
C ASP A 309 -7.43 -38.26 16.86
N ALA A 310 -6.65 -38.62 17.89
CA ALA A 310 -5.95 -37.71 18.81
C ALA A 310 -4.85 -36.89 18.11
N ALA A 311 -5.22 -36.14 17.08
CA ALA A 311 -4.44 -35.07 16.52
C ALA A 311 -4.03 -34.09 17.63
N ARG A 312 -2.92 -33.38 17.41
CA ARG A 312 -2.42 -32.37 18.36
C ARG A 312 -3.56 -31.40 18.72
N PRO A 313 -3.75 -31.07 20.01
CA PRO A 313 -4.82 -30.18 20.45
C PRO A 313 -4.71 -28.82 19.74
N LYS A 314 -5.84 -28.28 19.27
CA LYS A 314 -5.90 -26.95 18.66
C LYS A 314 -5.94 -25.91 19.79
N VAL A 315 -4.82 -25.25 20.05
CA VAL A 315 -4.73 -24.20 21.06
C VAL A 315 -5.44 -22.94 20.57
N LEU A 316 -6.46 -22.52 21.32
CA LEU A 316 -7.20 -21.28 21.07
C LEU A 316 -6.59 -20.12 21.85
N VAL A 317 -6.27 -20.34 23.12
CA VAL A 317 -5.72 -19.34 24.03
C VAL A 317 -4.60 -19.99 24.84
N GLY A 318 -3.48 -19.30 25.00
CA GLY A 318 -2.37 -19.80 25.81
C GLY A 318 -1.21 -18.81 25.81
N ALA A 319 -0.21 -19.05 26.67
CA ALA A 319 1.01 -18.26 26.69
C ALA A 319 1.77 -18.32 25.36
N GLU A 320 1.66 -19.43 24.63
CA GLU A 320 2.22 -19.62 23.29
C GLU A 320 1.60 -18.73 22.20
N ARG A 321 0.38 -18.23 22.42
CA ARG A 321 -0.31 -17.26 21.54
C ARG A 321 -0.45 -15.89 22.19
N ALA A 322 0.21 -15.65 23.32
CA ALA A 322 0.16 -14.35 24.00
C ALA A 322 1.21 -13.41 23.40
N ILE A 323 0.93 -12.10 23.47
CA ILE A 323 1.95 -11.10 23.16
C ILE A 323 2.97 -11.05 24.31
N ASP A 324 4.19 -10.64 24.01
CA ASP A 324 5.20 -10.29 25.01
C ASP A 324 5.66 -8.85 24.78
N ARG A 325 6.00 -8.14 25.86
CA ARG A 325 6.61 -6.80 25.79
C ARG A 325 7.76 -6.74 24.80
N TYR A 326 8.60 -7.76 24.72
CA TYR A 326 9.74 -7.77 23.80
C TYR A 326 9.33 -7.65 22.32
N GLN A 327 8.10 -8.05 21.97
CA GLN A 327 7.62 -7.92 20.59
C GLN A 327 7.30 -6.47 20.24
N VAL A 328 6.87 -5.66 21.21
CA VAL A 328 6.42 -4.26 21.00
C VAL A 328 7.34 -3.19 21.59
N GLN A 329 8.37 -3.57 22.34
CA GLN A 329 9.33 -2.63 22.97
C GLN A 329 10.18 -1.85 21.95
N ASP A 330 10.23 -2.30 20.70
CA ASP A 330 10.99 -1.61 19.65
C ASP A 330 10.12 -0.62 18.87
N MET A 331 8.81 -0.60 19.14
CA MET A 331 7.89 0.32 18.49
C MET A 331 8.34 1.78 18.65
N GLU A 332 8.04 2.59 17.63
CA GLU A 332 8.56 3.96 17.51
C GLU A 332 7.93 4.92 18.53
N HIS A 333 6.69 4.65 18.97
CA HIS A 333 5.99 5.42 19.97
C HIS A 333 5.78 4.62 21.24
N GLN A 334 6.27 5.12 22.37
CA GLN A 334 6.09 4.48 23.67
C GLN A 334 5.87 5.49 24.79
N ILE A 335 5.07 5.08 25.77
CA ILE A 335 4.92 5.73 27.07
C ILE A 335 5.15 4.66 28.13
N GLU A 336 6.09 4.89 29.03
CA GLU A 336 6.32 4.03 30.19
C GLU A 336 6.51 4.87 31.44
N GLY A 337 5.77 4.59 32.50
CA GLY A 337 5.95 5.29 33.77
C GLY A 337 4.93 4.94 34.82
N ILE A 338 4.92 5.73 35.89
CA ILE A 338 4.10 5.53 37.08
C ILE A 338 3.28 6.79 37.32
N VAL A 339 2.00 6.61 37.61
CA VAL A 339 1.15 7.68 38.15
C VAL A 339 1.24 7.62 39.67
N GLY A 340 1.71 8.71 40.27
CA GLY A 340 1.86 8.82 41.72
C GLY A 340 0.54 9.01 42.46
N ASP A 341 0.61 9.05 43.78
CA ASP A 341 -0.53 9.39 44.66
C ASP A 341 -1.04 10.82 44.47
N ASP A 342 -0.18 11.69 43.94
CA ASP A 342 -0.51 13.05 43.53
C ASP A 342 -1.24 13.10 42.18
N GLY A 343 -1.43 11.96 41.51
CA GLY A 343 -2.07 11.87 40.20
C GLY A 343 -1.18 12.34 39.04
N VAL A 344 0.08 12.67 39.30
CA VAL A 344 1.03 13.10 38.27
C VAL A 344 1.72 11.86 37.70
N PHE A 345 1.70 11.74 36.37
CA PHE A 345 2.49 10.72 35.66
C PHE A 345 3.95 11.14 35.62
N ARG A 346 4.85 10.19 35.93
CA ARG A 346 6.31 10.36 35.80
C ARG A 346 6.89 9.17 35.06
N GLY A 347 7.60 9.42 33.97
CA GLY A 347 8.10 8.34 33.14
C GLY A 347 8.96 8.78 31.97
N LYS A 348 9.02 7.93 30.95
CA LYS A 348 9.75 8.15 29.70
C LYS A 348 8.77 8.08 28.52
N VAL A 349 9.06 8.87 27.49
CA VAL A 349 8.30 8.89 26.25
C VAL A 349 9.26 8.72 25.08
N LYS A 350 8.98 7.74 24.22
CA LYS A 350 9.65 7.53 22.93
C LYS A 350 8.75 8.09 21.83
N ALA A 351 9.27 9.00 21.01
CA ALA A 351 8.58 9.60 19.88
C ALA A 351 9.40 9.41 18.60
N PHE A 352 8.78 8.86 17.54
CA PHE A 352 9.43 8.59 16.25
C PHE A 352 10.78 7.87 16.38
N GLY A 353 10.85 6.86 17.26
CA GLY A 353 12.06 6.07 17.48
C GLY A 353 13.04 6.66 18.51
N HIS A 354 12.85 7.90 18.94
CA HIS A 354 13.76 8.60 19.86
C HIS A 354 13.18 8.76 21.26
N TRP A 355 13.97 8.44 22.28
CA TRP A 355 13.60 8.71 23.68
C TRP A 355 13.77 10.20 23.99
N THR A 356 12.77 10.77 24.67
CA THR A 356 12.85 12.13 25.20
C THR A 356 13.89 12.16 26.33
N GLU A 357 14.73 13.19 26.35
CA GLU A 357 15.73 13.37 27.41
C GLU A 357 15.06 13.76 28.75
N GLY A 358 15.52 13.15 29.84
CA GLY A 358 14.99 13.41 31.18
C GLY A 358 13.70 12.64 31.51
N VAL A 359 13.14 12.95 32.68
CA VAL A 359 11.85 12.39 33.12
C VAL A 359 10.72 13.27 32.59
N VAL A 360 9.77 12.65 31.89
CA VAL A 360 8.57 13.33 31.41
C VAL A 360 7.51 13.30 32.50
N GLU A 361 7.00 14.47 32.84
CA GLU A 361 5.85 14.62 33.72
C GLU A 361 4.60 15.07 32.95
N PHE A 362 3.45 14.45 33.27
CA PHE A 362 2.14 14.93 32.84
C PHE A 362 1.34 15.39 34.05
N GLU A 363 1.03 16.68 34.06
CA GLU A 363 0.31 17.33 35.14
C GLU A 363 -1.15 16.89 35.20
N LEU A 364 -1.81 17.14 36.33
CA LEU A 364 -3.23 16.92 36.50
C LEU A 364 -4.07 17.72 35.49
N PRO A 365 -5.21 17.18 35.03
CA PRO A 365 -6.14 17.95 34.23
C PRO A 365 -6.66 19.17 35.02
N LYS A 366 -6.80 20.30 34.34
CA LYS A 366 -7.27 21.56 34.95
C LYS A 366 -8.62 21.35 35.65
N GLY A 367 -8.68 21.71 36.94
CA GLY A 367 -9.89 21.60 37.75
C GLY A 367 -10.13 20.22 38.38
N LEU A 368 -9.27 19.23 38.12
CA LEU A 368 -9.30 17.96 38.85
C LEU A 368 -8.45 18.07 40.12
N TYR A 369 -9.05 17.73 41.26
CA TYR A 369 -8.35 17.59 42.54
C TYR A 369 -8.33 16.12 42.95
N MET A 370 -7.21 15.65 43.49
CA MET A 370 -7.10 14.28 44.00
C MET A 370 -7.98 14.09 45.24
N PRO A 371 -8.80 13.02 45.32
CA PRO A 371 -9.65 12.80 46.48
C PRO A 371 -8.83 12.50 47.73
N GLU A 372 -8.98 13.32 48.77
CA GLU A 372 -8.26 13.15 50.05
C GLU A 372 -8.83 12.03 50.92
N ARG A 373 -10.13 11.72 50.79
CA ARG A 373 -10.79 10.72 51.62
C ARG A 373 -10.31 9.32 51.24
N ALA A 374 -9.94 8.53 52.26
CA ALA A 374 -9.50 7.14 52.10
C ALA A 374 -10.51 6.26 51.35
N SER A 375 -11.81 6.56 51.43
CA SER A 375 -12.89 5.82 50.75
C SER A 375 -13.07 6.17 49.26
N THR A 376 -12.38 7.20 48.76
CA THR A 376 -12.49 7.67 47.37
C THR A 376 -11.15 7.86 46.66
N ARG A 377 -10.03 7.65 47.37
CA ARG A 377 -8.68 7.79 46.84
C ARG A 377 -8.38 6.75 45.76
N VAL A 378 -7.65 7.19 44.73
CA VAL A 378 -6.97 6.36 43.73
C VAL A 378 -5.50 6.32 44.13
N GLY A 379 -4.92 5.12 44.24
CA GLY A 379 -3.51 4.96 44.56
C GLY A 379 -2.63 4.95 43.30
N PRO A 380 -1.32 4.71 43.45
CA PRO A 380 -0.42 4.68 42.32
C PRO A 380 -0.70 3.50 41.39
N PHE A 381 -0.32 3.66 40.13
CA PHE A 381 -0.41 2.61 39.11
C PHE A 381 0.61 2.82 37.99
N ASP A 382 1.02 1.71 37.38
CA ASP A 382 1.96 1.74 36.26
C ASP A 382 1.20 1.80 34.94
N ILE A 383 1.80 2.47 33.96
CA ILE A 383 1.29 2.53 32.59
C ILE A 383 2.41 2.21 31.60
N TYR A 384 2.09 1.38 30.63
CA TYR A 384 2.94 1.09 29.47
C TYR A 384 2.06 1.11 28.23
N ILE A 385 2.44 1.89 27.23
CA ILE A 385 1.75 1.99 25.95
C ILE A 385 2.79 2.00 24.85
N ALA A 386 2.56 1.22 23.80
CA ALA A 386 3.35 1.19 22.57
C ALA A 386 2.42 1.34 21.35
N SER A 387 2.86 2.09 20.34
CA SER A 387 2.14 2.28 19.08
C SER A 387 3.12 2.73 17.97
N MET A 388 2.59 2.98 16.78
CA MET A 388 3.34 3.39 15.60
C MET A 388 2.48 4.32 14.73
N GLU A 389 3.11 4.95 13.75
CA GLU A 389 2.40 5.60 12.65
C GLU A 389 1.73 4.54 11.76
N PHE A 390 0.45 4.71 11.52
CA PHE A 390 -0.34 3.73 10.79
C PHE A 390 -0.08 3.74 9.29
N GLU A 391 0.35 4.89 8.77
CA GLU A 391 0.78 4.97 7.38
C GLU A 391 2.28 4.65 7.30
N GLN A 392 2.64 3.62 6.53
CA GLN A 392 4.04 3.21 6.33
C GLN A 392 4.95 4.36 5.90
N SER A 393 4.42 5.35 5.15
CA SER A 393 5.19 6.50 4.70
C SER A 393 5.63 7.40 5.85
N ASN A 394 4.86 7.45 6.93
CA ASN A 394 5.08 8.26 8.13
C ASN A 394 5.84 7.50 9.22
N SER A 395 5.86 6.17 9.16
CA SER A 395 6.53 5.32 10.16
C SER A 395 8.03 5.26 9.92
N SER A 396 8.78 5.34 11.02
CA SER A 396 10.22 5.09 11.06
C SER A 396 10.58 3.60 10.94
N HIS A 397 9.59 2.72 11.04
CA HIS A 397 9.78 1.27 10.91
C HIS A 397 10.01 0.83 9.47
N SER A 398 10.77 -0.25 9.32
CA SER A 398 10.88 -0.95 8.05
C SER A 398 9.51 -1.46 7.58
N ARG A 399 9.35 -1.70 6.27
CA ARG A 399 8.10 -2.26 5.73
C ARG A 399 7.75 -3.61 6.34
N ALA A 400 8.76 -4.43 6.60
CA ALA A 400 8.57 -5.74 7.21
C ALA A 400 8.08 -5.61 8.67
N ASP A 401 8.69 -4.71 9.44
CA ASP A 401 8.29 -4.46 10.83
C ASP A 401 6.89 -3.86 10.93
N HIS A 402 6.54 -2.92 10.05
CA HIS A 402 5.21 -2.32 10.05
C HIS A 402 4.11 -3.35 9.75
N ILE A 403 4.31 -4.21 8.75
CA ILE A 403 3.38 -5.32 8.46
C ILE A 403 3.28 -6.28 9.65
N ARG A 404 4.42 -6.62 10.27
CA ARG A 404 4.44 -7.44 11.49
C ARG A 404 3.62 -6.82 12.62
N TYR A 405 3.78 -5.52 12.86
CA TYR A 405 3.03 -4.80 13.90
C TYR A 405 1.54 -4.65 13.58
N LEU A 406 1.17 -4.48 12.31
CA LEU A 406 -0.24 -4.50 11.89
C LEU A 406 -0.89 -5.86 12.17
N GLY A 407 -0.22 -6.96 11.81
CA GLY A 407 -0.71 -8.31 12.13
C GLY A 407 -0.86 -8.54 13.65
N LEU A 408 0.12 -8.08 14.44
CA LEU A 408 -0.01 -8.14 15.90
C LEU A 408 -1.19 -7.29 16.43
N ALA A 409 -1.48 -6.16 15.79
CA ALA A 409 -2.55 -5.26 16.23
C ALA A 409 -3.94 -5.86 15.97
N GLU A 410 -4.12 -6.61 14.88
CA GLU A 410 -5.37 -7.31 14.59
C GLU A 410 -5.77 -8.30 15.71
N GLU A 411 -4.78 -8.91 16.36
CA GLU A 411 -4.98 -9.93 17.40
C GLU A 411 -4.94 -9.36 18.83
N PHE A 412 -4.04 -8.42 19.13
CA PHE A 412 -3.69 -8.05 20.51
C PHE A 412 -3.79 -6.55 20.83
N ALA A 413 -4.28 -5.72 19.89
CA ALA A 413 -4.42 -4.29 20.17
C ALA A 413 -5.45 -4.01 21.28
N GLY A 414 -5.19 -2.95 22.02
CA GLY A 414 -6.04 -2.42 23.07
C GLY A 414 -5.24 -1.96 24.28
N LEU A 415 -5.83 -1.04 25.03
CA LEU A 415 -5.34 -0.64 26.36
C LEU A 415 -6.04 -1.50 27.43
N MET A 416 -5.31 -2.46 27.98
CA MET A 416 -5.81 -3.41 28.97
C MET A 416 -5.55 -2.94 30.40
N ILE A 417 -6.40 -3.35 31.34
CA ILE A 417 -6.18 -3.12 32.78
C ILE A 417 -5.83 -4.44 33.44
N TYR A 418 -4.76 -4.44 34.21
CA TYR A 418 -4.32 -5.57 35.02
C TYR A 418 -4.39 -5.21 36.49
N ARG A 419 -4.81 -6.16 37.31
CA ARG A 419 -4.81 -6.05 38.77
C ARG A 419 -4.04 -7.20 39.37
N ASP A 420 -2.97 -6.88 40.09
CA ASP A 420 -2.05 -7.86 40.68
C ASP A 420 -1.54 -8.87 39.62
N GLY A 421 -1.38 -8.42 38.38
CA GLY A 421 -0.90 -9.21 37.25
C GLY A 421 -1.95 -10.00 36.47
N LEU A 422 -3.23 -9.97 36.86
CA LEU A 422 -4.33 -10.61 36.10
C LEU A 422 -5.22 -9.57 35.40
N ARG A 423 -5.72 -9.91 34.21
CA ARG A 423 -6.56 -9.04 33.39
C ARG A 423 -7.91 -8.77 34.06
N VAL A 424 -8.31 -7.50 34.08
CA VAL A 424 -9.62 -7.05 34.51
C VAL A 424 -10.50 -6.83 33.27
N LEU A 425 -11.48 -7.70 33.07
CA LEU A 425 -12.47 -7.55 32.00
C LEU A 425 -13.51 -6.48 32.37
N PRO A 426 -14.13 -5.81 31.38
CA PRO A 426 -13.98 -5.97 29.92
C PRO A 426 -12.89 -5.09 29.29
N TYR A 427 -11.99 -4.50 30.08
CA TYR A 427 -11.05 -3.50 29.57
C TYR A 427 -10.07 -4.08 28.53
N GLY A 428 -9.96 -3.40 27.39
CA GLY A 428 -9.21 -3.85 26.22
C GLY A 428 -10.09 -4.42 25.09
N ARG A 429 -11.37 -4.71 25.33
CA ARG A 429 -12.29 -5.14 24.26
C ARG A 429 -12.71 -3.94 23.38
N GLU A 430 -12.95 -4.18 22.10
CA GLU A 430 -13.37 -3.15 21.13
C GLU A 430 -14.74 -2.53 21.45
N ASP A 431 -15.63 -3.28 22.10
CA ASP A 431 -16.95 -2.83 22.53
C ASP A 431 -16.91 -2.01 23.83
N ASN A 432 -15.73 -1.82 24.45
CA ASN A 432 -15.57 -1.12 25.71
C ASN A 432 -14.60 0.08 25.61
N ASP A 433 -15.13 1.26 25.27
CA ASP A 433 -14.35 2.51 25.22
C ASP A 433 -14.32 3.26 26.57
N PHE A 434 -13.79 2.62 27.62
CA PHE A 434 -13.82 3.19 28.97
C PHE A 434 -13.07 4.53 29.10
N PHE A 435 -12.02 4.74 28.30
CA PHE A 435 -11.20 5.95 28.31
C PHE A 435 -11.56 6.96 27.22
N GLU A 436 -12.64 6.71 26.48
CA GLU A 436 -13.14 7.58 25.39
C GLU A 436 -12.11 7.82 24.28
N ILE A 437 -11.26 6.83 23.99
CA ILE A 437 -10.20 6.90 22.96
C ILE A 437 -10.83 7.04 21.58
N GLU A 438 -11.74 6.11 21.22
CA GLU A 438 -12.40 6.12 19.92
C GLU A 438 -13.39 7.28 19.80
N TYR A 439 -14.12 7.57 20.89
CA TYR A 439 -15.01 8.74 20.92
C TYR A 439 -14.27 10.04 20.62
N LYS A 440 -13.11 10.29 21.25
CA LYS A 440 -12.30 11.50 20.99
C LYS A 440 -11.71 11.49 19.57
N ARG A 441 -11.21 10.33 19.11
CA ARG A 441 -10.67 10.18 17.75
C ARG A 441 -11.70 10.46 16.67
N SER A 442 -12.96 10.07 16.87
CA SER A 442 -14.06 10.39 15.96
C SER A 442 -14.27 11.90 15.76
N LYS A 443 -13.95 12.71 16.77
CA LYS A 443 -14.01 14.18 16.68
C LYS A 443 -12.83 14.76 15.90
N ASN A 444 -11.62 14.26 16.14
CA ASN A 444 -10.42 14.71 15.42
C ASN A 444 -9.28 13.68 15.52
N ALA A 445 -9.18 12.79 14.54
CA ALA A 445 -8.19 11.70 14.54
C ALA A 445 -6.73 12.20 14.48
N GLY A 446 -6.48 13.39 13.91
CA GLY A 446 -5.14 13.98 13.88
C GLY A 446 -4.70 14.48 15.25
N ARG A 447 -5.59 15.14 15.99
CA ARG A 447 -5.31 15.70 17.33
C ARG A 447 -5.25 14.61 18.39
N TYR A 448 -6.16 13.65 18.33
CA TYR A 448 -6.23 12.50 19.24
C TYR A 448 -5.57 11.30 18.56
N PHE A 449 -4.25 11.21 18.73
CA PHE A 449 -3.38 10.23 18.05
C PHE A 449 -3.77 8.77 18.33
N TRP A 450 -4.07 8.45 19.60
CA TRP A 450 -4.30 7.09 20.06
C TRP A 450 -5.48 6.41 19.35
N ASN A 451 -5.31 5.13 19.07
CA ASN A 451 -6.29 4.25 18.43
C ASN A 451 -6.34 2.94 19.19
N HIS A 452 -7.51 2.54 19.69
CA HIS A 452 -7.66 1.30 20.43
C HIS A 452 -7.25 0.07 19.61
N ARG A 453 -7.51 0.08 18.30
CA ARG A 453 -7.20 -1.01 17.37
C ARG A 453 -5.74 -1.06 16.91
N GLN A 454 -4.94 -0.06 17.28
CA GLN A 454 -3.57 0.08 16.78
C GLN A 454 -2.61 0.57 17.87
N MET A 455 -2.95 0.26 19.13
CA MET A 455 -2.10 0.50 20.28
C MET A 455 -1.99 -0.78 21.11
N PHE A 456 -0.86 -0.98 21.75
CA PHE A 456 -0.64 -2.05 22.70
C PHE A 456 -0.38 -1.42 24.05
N GLY A 457 -1.17 -1.73 25.07
CA GLY A 457 -0.91 -1.12 26.36
C GLY A 457 -1.47 -1.86 27.54
N ARG A 458 -0.89 -1.55 28.69
CA ARG A 458 -1.37 -1.96 30.00
C ARG A 458 -1.46 -0.79 30.97
N ILE A 459 -2.41 -0.91 31.89
CA ILE A 459 -2.43 -0.17 33.14
C ILE A 459 -2.40 -1.21 34.26
N ALA A 460 -1.34 -1.22 35.06
CA ALA A 460 -1.19 -2.18 36.15
C ALA A 460 -1.54 -1.54 37.50
N LEU A 461 -2.58 -2.09 38.10
CA LEU A 461 -3.13 -1.74 39.41
C LEU A 461 -2.73 -2.81 40.43
N THR A 462 -2.68 -2.44 41.71
CA THR A 462 -2.66 -3.39 42.81
C THR A 462 -3.89 -3.24 43.69
N ARG A 463 -4.42 -4.34 44.22
CA ARG A 463 -5.59 -4.28 45.11
C ARG A 463 -5.28 -3.55 46.42
N HIS A 464 -4.05 -3.69 46.90
CA HIS A 464 -3.57 -3.04 48.12
C HIS A 464 -3.58 -1.52 48.01
N ASN A 465 -3.05 -0.97 46.91
CA ASN A 465 -2.97 0.48 46.73
C ASN A 465 -4.26 1.09 46.18
N ASN A 466 -5.11 0.30 45.52
CA ASN A 466 -6.34 0.77 44.88
C ASN A 466 -7.61 0.07 45.40
N PRO A 467 -7.91 0.13 46.72
CA PRO A 467 -9.06 -0.60 47.31
C PRO A 467 -10.43 -0.05 46.89
N ASN A 468 -10.48 1.19 46.36
CA ASN A 468 -11.73 1.86 45.96
C ASN A 468 -12.12 1.63 44.49
N LEU A 469 -11.22 1.10 43.67
CA LEU A 469 -11.53 0.67 42.30
C LEU A 469 -12.23 -0.70 42.35
N LYS A 470 -13.48 -0.70 42.80
CA LYS A 470 -14.26 -1.94 43.02
C LYS A 470 -14.92 -2.40 41.73
N ASP A 471 -14.87 -3.69 41.44
CA ASP A 471 -15.54 -4.26 40.27
C ASP A 471 -17.06 -4.34 40.49
N LYS A 472 -17.84 -4.12 39.43
CA LYS A 472 -19.30 -4.33 39.43
C LYS A 472 -19.66 -5.79 39.73
N ALA A 473 -20.90 -6.03 40.14
CA ALA A 473 -21.41 -7.38 40.36
C ALA A 473 -21.41 -8.17 39.05
N GLY A 474 -21.97 -7.60 37.97
CA GLY A 474 -22.03 -8.25 36.66
C GLY A 474 -20.72 -8.27 35.86
N ARG A 475 -19.59 -7.91 36.48
CA ARG A 475 -18.24 -7.96 35.88
C ARG A 475 -18.05 -7.14 34.58
N GLU A 476 -18.95 -6.20 34.31
CA GLU A 476 -18.86 -5.20 33.23
C GLU A 476 -18.03 -3.96 33.64
N GLY A 477 -16.90 -4.17 34.31
CA GLY A 477 -15.97 -3.11 34.73
C GLY A 477 -16.15 -2.62 36.17
N PHE A 478 -15.64 -1.42 36.48
CA PHE A 478 -15.66 -0.82 37.81
C PHE A 478 -17.01 -0.17 38.18
N ILE A 479 -17.34 -0.19 39.47
CA ILE A 479 -18.46 0.55 40.05
C ILE A 479 -18.21 2.03 39.78
N ASP A 480 -19.25 2.72 39.28
CA ASP A 480 -19.15 4.15 38.98
C ASP A 480 -19.13 4.96 40.28
N ASN A 481 -17.93 5.16 40.82
CA ASN A 481 -17.66 5.95 42.01
C ASN A 481 -16.62 7.03 41.71
N THR A 482 -16.36 7.91 42.67
CA THR A 482 -15.38 8.99 42.53
C THR A 482 -14.00 8.46 42.12
N ALA A 483 -13.53 7.35 42.71
CA ALA A 483 -12.23 6.77 42.39
C ALA A 483 -12.16 6.33 40.91
N ALA A 484 -13.19 5.65 40.39
CA ALA A 484 -13.24 5.23 38.99
C ALA A 484 -13.31 6.42 38.02
N LYS A 485 -14.01 7.51 38.38
CA LYS A 485 -14.07 8.75 37.59
C LYS A 485 -12.74 9.47 37.56
N THR A 486 -12.09 9.61 38.72
CA THR A 486 -10.75 10.19 38.84
C THR A 486 -9.75 9.37 38.04
N PHE A 487 -9.73 8.04 38.20
CA PHE A 487 -8.85 7.15 37.45
C PHE A 487 -9.01 7.30 35.93
N ARG A 488 -10.26 7.33 35.45
CA ARG A 488 -10.56 7.56 34.02
C ARG A 488 -10.04 8.91 33.54
N ALA A 489 -10.23 9.97 34.33
CA ALA A 489 -9.77 11.32 33.99
C ALA A 489 -8.23 11.41 33.95
N LEU A 490 -7.53 10.75 34.88
CA LEU A 490 -6.06 10.72 34.91
C LEU A 490 -5.49 10.06 33.66
N VAL A 491 -5.95 8.85 33.33
CA VAL A 491 -5.49 8.11 32.14
C VAL A 491 -5.85 8.87 30.86
N GLY A 492 -7.08 9.36 30.74
CA GLY A 492 -7.51 10.15 29.59
C GLY A 492 -6.66 11.40 29.38
N ASN A 493 -6.26 12.08 30.46
CA ASN A 493 -5.38 13.24 30.40
C ASN A 493 -3.94 12.88 30.00
N ILE A 494 -3.41 11.73 30.42
CA ILE A 494 -2.09 11.24 29.95
C ILE A 494 -2.11 10.99 28.45
N LEU A 495 -3.17 10.36 27.93
CA LEU A 495 -3.35 10.12 26.49
C LEU A 495 -3.46 11.45 25.72
N ASP A 496 -4.21 12.43 26.25
CA ASP A 496 -4.39 13.74 25.61
C ASP A 496 -3.09 14.57 25.63
N GLN A 497 -2.36 14.62 26.74
CA GLN A 497 -1.11 15.39 26.84
C GLN A 497 0.00 14.78 25.99
N SER A 498 0.10 13.45 25.97
CA SER A 498 1.08 12.76 25.12
C SER A 498 0.78 12.95 23.63
N ALA A 499 -0.49 12.85 23.22
CA ALA A 499 -0.91 13.18 21.87
C ALA A 499 -0.60 14.64 21.54
N ARG A 500 -0.96 15.59 22.40
CA ARG A 500 -0.72 17.02 22.11
C ARG A 500 0.77 17.38 22.02
N ARG A 501 1.61 16.84 22.92
CA ARG A 501 3.03 17.23 23.04
C ARG A 501 3.95 16.50 22.08
N TYR A 502 3.62 15.26 21.70
CA TYR A 502 4.56 14.40 20.98
C TYR A 502 3.98 13.81 19.69
N PHE A 503 2.79 13.22 19.74
CA PHE A 503 2.34 12.33 18.65
C PHE A 503 1.32 12.93 17.69
N GLY A 504 0.37 13.73 18.16
CA GLY A 504 -0.74 14.26 17.38
C GLY A 504 -0.36 15.45 16.50
N SER A 505 -1.31 15.90 15.67
CA SER A 505 -1.11 17.00 14.71
C SER A 505 -0.76 18.35 15.34
N ALA A 506 -1.10 18.54 16.62
CA ALA A 506 -0.75 19.73 17.40
C ALA A 506 0.67 19.70 17.98
N SER A 507 1.41 18.59 17.80
CA SER A 507 2.79 18.43 18.26
C SER A 507 3.76 19.16 17.34
N ASP A 508 4.63 19.99 17.92
CA ASP A 508 5.65 20.74 17.19
C ASP A 508 6.74 19.82 16.61
N ILE A 509 6.98 18.65 17.23
CA ILE A 509 7.99 17.70 16.78
C ILE A 509 7.51 16.80 15.63
N ARG A 510 6.19 16.64 15.43
CA ARG A 510 5.63 15.68 14.46
C ARG A 510 5.97 16.05 13.02
N LYS A 511 5.67 17.29 12.61
CA LYS A 511 5.84 17.76 11.23
C LYS A 511 7.28 17.59 10.71
N PRO A 512 8.33 18.07 11.40
CA PRO A 512 9.70 17.90 10.91
C PRO A 512 10.11 16.43 10.84
N ARG A 513 9.72 15.60 11.82
CA ARG A 513 10.07 14.17 11.85
C ARG A 513 9.42 13.37 10.74
N ILE A 514 8.14 13.60 10.43
CA ILE A 514 7.47 12.92 9.32
C ILE A 514 8.12 13.29 7.98
N ALA A 515 8.52 14.54 7.79
CA ALA A 515 9.21 14.95 6.57
C ALA A 515 10.56 14.25 6.40
N GLU A 516 11.35 14.14 7.47
CA GLU A 516 12.61 13.40 7.52
C GLU A 516 12.41 11.90 7.21
N ILE A 517 11.45 11.26 7.89
CA ILE A 517 11.11 9.85 7.69
C ILE A 517 10.66 9.59 6.25
N LYS A 518 9.79 10.43 5.67
CA LYS A 518 9.36 10.31 4.27
C LYS A 518 10.52 10.46 3.29
N ALA A 519 11.51 11.30 3.58
CA ALA A 519 12.70 11.42 2.74
C ALA A 519 13.56 10.15 2.82
N SER A 520 13.85 9.67 4.03
CA SER A 520 14.61 8.43 4.27
C SER A 520 13.94 7.21 3.62
N ASN A 521 12.62 7.04 3.81
CA ASN A 521 11.85 5.94 3.23
C ASN A 521 11.84 5.99 1.69
N ARG A 522 11.85 7.18 1.07
CA ARG A 522 11.96 7.32 -0.39
C ARG A 522 13.35 6.91 -0.88
N GLN A 523 14.40 7.33 -0.19
CA GLN A 523 15.76 6.95 -0.53
C GLN A 523 15.98 5.42 -0.40
N GLY A 524 15.53 4.81 0.70
CA GLY A 524 15.64 3.37 0.91
C GLY A 524 14.93 2.55 -0.17
N ARG A 525 13.74 3.00 -0.63
CA ARG A 525 13.04 2.35 -1.76
C ARG A 525 13.84 2.42 -3.05
N ALA A 526 14.38 3.60 -3.38
CA ALA A 526 15.20 3.77 -4.58
C ALA A 526 16.46 2.87 -4.55
N GLU A 527 17.10 2.73 -3.39
CA GLU A 527 18.25 1.83 -3.21
C GLU A 527 17.88 0.35 -3.34
N GLU A 528 16.74 -0.09 -2.78
CA GLU A 528 16.26 -1.46 -2.88
C GLU A 528 15.85 -1.82 -4.33
N GLU A 529 15.19 -0.90 -5.03
CA GLU A 529 14.84 -1.05 -6.44
C GLU A 529 16.09 -1.11 -7.33
N ALA A 530 17.09 -0.24 -7.08
CA ALA A 530 18.37 -0.29 -7.77
C ALA A 530 19.13 -1.59 -7.49
N LYS A 531 19.00 -2.18 -6.29
CA LYS A 531 19.58 -3.51 -5.99
C LYS A 531 18.87 -4.62 -6.76
N LYS A 532 17.53 -4.64 -6.77
CA LYS A 532 16.73 -5.61 -7.54
C LYS A 532 17.03 -5.53 -9.04
N LEU A 533 17.19 -4.32 -9.56
CA LEU A 533 17.56 -4.10 -10.96
C LEU A 533 18.94 -4.71 -11.28
N ARG A 534 19.96 -4.39 -10.47
CA ARG A 534 21.32 -4.96 -10.62
C ARG A 534 21.34 -6.49 -10.51
N GLU A 535 20.54 -7.07 -9.63
CA GLU A 535 20.41 -8.53 -9.50
C GLU A 535 19.75 -9.17 -10.73
N ARG A 536 18.73 -8.53 -11.31
CA ARG A 536 18.10 -8.98 -12.58
C ARG A 536 19.09 -8.89 -13.74
N GLU A 537 19.79 -7.77 -13.89
CA GLU A 537 20.82 -7.57 -14.92
C GLU A 537 21.91 -8.65 -14.83
N ARG A 538 22.37 -8.97 -13.61
CA ARG A 538 23.39 -10.00 -13.40
C ARG A 538 22.89 -11.40 -13.76
N LYS A 539 21.64 -11.74 -13.46
CA LYS A 539 21.05 -13.05 -13.83
C LYS A 539 20.91 -13.19 -15.34
N LEU A 540 20.46 -12.13 -16.02
CA LEU A 540 20.35 -12.11 -17.48
C LEU A 540 21.72 -12.26 -18.16
N PHE A 541 22.72 -11.50 -17.71
CA PHE A 541 24.09 -11.62 -18.22
C PHE A 541 24.68 -13.02 -18.02
N GLN A 542 24.42 -13.68 -16.89
CA GLN A 542 24.88 -15.04 -16.65
C GLN A 542 24.24 -16.06 -17.59
N ALA A 543 22.96 -15.89 -17.94
CA ALA A 543 22.27 -16.75 -18.90
C ALA A 543 22.82 -16.57 -20.33
N GLU A 544 23.10 -15.33 -20.74
CA GLU A 544 23.72 -15.02 -22.03
C GLU A 544 25.14 -15.60 -22.13
N LEU A 545 25.95 -15.41 -21.09
CA LEU A 545 27.31 -15.96 -21.04
C LEU A 545 27.33 -17.48 -21.11
N ALA A 546 26.42 -18.15 -20.40
CA ALA A 546 26.32 -19.61 -20.44
C ALA A 546 25.90 -20.13 -21.83
N ARG A 547 25.01 -19.42 -22.53
CA ARG A 547 24.60 -19.75 -23.89
C ARG A 547 25.79 -19.62 -24.87
N ALA A 548 26.51 -18.51 -24.80
CA ALA A 548 27.69 -18.27 -25.63
C ALA A 548 28.78 -19.32 -25.41
N GLU A 549 29.06 -19.68 -24.15
CA GLU A 549 30.04 -20.73 -23.80
C GLU A 549 29.65 -22.12 -24.32
N GLN A 550 28.36 -22.40 -24.50
CA GLN A 550 27.88 -23.67 -25.03
C GLN A 550 27.91 -23.70 -26.57
N GLN A 551 27.48 -22.63 -27.23
CA GLN A 551 27.24 -22.60 -28.68
C GLN A 551 28.48 -22.22 -29.50
N LEU A 552 29.32 -21.29 -29.01
CA LEU A 552 30.45 -20.79 -29.79
C LEU A 552 31.54 -21.86 -30.03
N PRO A 553 31.95 -22.69 -29.05
CA PRO A 553 32.99 -23.70 -29.30
C PRO A 553 32.56 -24.78 -30.30
N SER A 554 31.29 -25.22 -30.26
CA SER A 554 30.74 -26.16 -31.25
C SER A 554 30.72 -25.53 -32.64
N LEU A 555 30.33 -24.25 -32.73
CA LEU A 555 30.28 -23.52 -33.99
C LEU A 555 31.67 -23.36 -34.62
N VAL A 556 32.70 -23.05 -33.82
CA VAL A 556 34.10 -23.03 -34.27
C VAL A 556 34.51 -24.38 -34.86
N ALA A 557 34.17 -25.49 -34.20
CA ALA A 557 34.52 -26.83 -34.66
C ALA A 557 33.78 -27.20 -35.96
N ASP A 558 32.51 -26.85 -36.06
CA ASP A 558 31.68 -27.13 -37.24
C ASP A 558 32.15 -26.33 -38.45
N ILE A 559 32.44 -25.03 -38.30
CA ILE A 559 32.97 -24.20 -39.39
C ILE A 559 34.32 -24.74 -39.86
N ALA A 560 35.23 -25.06 -38.93
CA ALA A 560 36.56 -25.59 -39.28
C ALA A 560 36.47 -26.91 -40.07
N LYS A 561 35.56 -27.82 -39.67
CA LYS A 561 35.34 -29.10 -40.36
C LYS A 561 34.77 -28.93 -41.77
N GLN A 562 33.81 -28.02 -41.93
CA GLN A 562 33.20 -27.76 -43.23
C GLN A 562 34.17 -27.04 -44.17
N THR A 563 35.01 -26.16 -43.65
CA THR A 563 36.05 -25.45 -44.43
C THR A 563 37.09 -26.41 -45.02
N GLN A 564 37.47 -27.48 -44.31
CA GLN A 564 38.48 -28.43 -44.79
C GLN A 564 38.02 -29.31 -45.97
N ASN A 565 36.72 -29.59 -46.09
CA ASN A 565 36.16 -30.52 -47.08
C ASN A 565 35.31 -29.80 -48.14
N PHE A 566 35.51 -28.49 -48.30
CA PHE A 566 34.66 -27.67 -49.14
C PHE A 566 35.05 -27.76 -50.62
N ALA A 567 34.12 -28.26 -51.44
CA ALA A 567 34.20 -28.28 -52.90
C ALA A 567 32.78 -28.12 -53.49
N ILE A 568 32.69 -27.55 -54.69
CA ILE A 568 31.43 -27.37 -55.42
C ILE A 568 31.49 -28.25 -56.67
N GLU A 569 30.68 -29.31 -56.72
CA GLU A 569 30.62 -30.22 -57.87
C GLU A 569 29.26 -30.15 -58.59
N LYS A 570 28.20 -29.79 -57.86
CA LYS A 570 26.81 -29.71 -58.36
C LYS A 570 26.11 -28.46 -57.82
N ASP A 571 25.06 -28.05 -58.54
CA ASP A 571 24.23 -26.87 -58.22
C ASP A 571 23.71 -26.87 -56.76
N ASP A 572 23.35 -28.03 -56.20
CA ASP A 572 22.89 -28.17 -54.81
C ASP A 572 23.96 -27.82 -53.76
N ASP A 573 25.25 -28.00 -54.06
CA ASP A 573 26.35 -27.73 -53.12
C ASP A 573 26.49 -26.21 -52.88
N VAL A 574 26.15 -25.40 -53.89
CA VAL A 574 26.13 -23.93 -53.79
C VAL A 574 25.01 -23.48 -52.85
N VAL A 575 23.84 -24.12 -52.91
CA VAL A 575 22.68 -23.84 -52.03
C VAL A 575 22.99 -24.24 -50.60
N ALA A 576 23.49 -25.46 -50.39
CA ALA A 576 23.83 -25.96 -49.06
C ALA A 576 24.91 -25.14 -48.35
N ALA A 577 25.91 -24.62 -49.08
CA ALA A 577 26.95 -23.77 -48.49
C ALA A 577 26.44 -22.37 -48.12
N SER A 578 25.56 -21.79 -48.94
CA SER A 578 24.91 -20.51 -48.66
C SER A 578 24.00 -20.58 -47.42
N GLU A 579 23.22 -21.66 -47.29
CA GLU A 579 22.36 -21.91 -46.12
C GLU A 579 23.17 -22.07 -44.83
N ARG A 580 24.30 -22.79 -44.88
CA ARG A 580 25.19 -22.97 -43.72
C ARG A 580 25.83 -21.65 -43.25
N ILE A 581 26.25 -20.80 -44.18
CA ILE A 581 26.78 -19.46 -43.84
C ILE A 581 25.70 -18.65 -43.10
N SER A 582 24.46 -18.72 -43.58
CA SER A 582 23.32 -18.05 -42.93
C SER A 582 23.03 -18.60 -41.53
N GLU A 583 23.05 -19.93 -41.38
CA GLU A 583 22.86 -20.61 -40.08
C GLU A 583 23.95 -20.22 -39.08
N TRP A 584 25.22 -20.22 -39.48
CA TRP A 584 26.33 -19.81 -38.62
C TRP A 584 26.25 -18.36 -38.20
N ARG A 585 25.84 -17.45 -39.10
CA ARG A 585 25.60 -16.04 -38.77
C ARG A 585 24.43 -15.86 -37.80
N SER A 586 23.38 -16.67 -37.92
CA SER A 586 22.24 -16.68 -37.00
C SER A 586 22.65 -17.11 -35.59
N VAL A 587 23.35 -18.24 -35.46
CA VAL A 587 23.83 -18.76 -34.17
C VAL A 587 24.83 -17.80 -33.51
N LEU A 588 25.69 -17.14 -34.31
CA LEU A 588 26.59 -16.09 -33.82
C LEU A 588 25.82 -14.89 -33.26
N ALA A 589 24.75 -14.45 -33.92
CA ALA A 589 23.92 -13.33 -33.47
C ALA A 589 23.15 -13.67 -32.16
N GLU A 590 22.66 -14.89 -32.02
CA GLU A 590 21.99 -15.36 -30.79
C GLU A 590 22.95 -15.54 -29.59
N SER A 591 24.25 -15.66 -29.86
CA SER A 591 25.32 -15.83 -28.88
C SER A 591 25.98 -14.51 -28.44
N LEU A 592 25.53 -13.37 -28.97
CA LEU A 592 26.05 -12.05 -28.60
C LEU A 592 25.68 -11.73 -27.14
N MET A 593 26.68 -11.28 -26.38
CA MET A 593 26.55 -10.99 -24.95
C MET A 593 26.58 -9.48 -24.67
N ARG A 594 25.83 -9.05 -23.65
CA ARG A 594 25.87 -7.66 -23.16
C ARG A 594 27.21 -7.31 -22.48
N PRO A 595 27.53 -6.01 -22.31
CA PRO A 595 28.72 -5.57 -21.58
C PRO A 595 28.71 -6.08 -20.13
N LEU A 596 29.91 -6.35 -19.59
CA LEU A 596 30.07 -6.87 -18.24
C LEU A 596 29.42 -5.94 -17.19
N PRO A 597 28.42 -6.41 -16.42
CA PRO A 597 27.78 -5.58 -15.40
C PRO A 597 28.76 -5.18 -14.28
N VAL A 598 28.61 -3.95 -13.79
CA VAL A 598 29.47 -3.38 -12.73
C VAL A 598 29.45 -4.27 -11.48
N GLY A 599 30.62 -4.61 -10.96
CA GLY A 599 30.78 -5.49 -9.78
C GLY A 599 30.88 -6.99 -10.08
N SER A 600 30.88 -7.40 -11.36
CA SER A 600 31.00 -8.82 -11.79
C SER A 600 32.43 -9.26 -12.14
N ALA A 601 33.44 -8.76 -11.43
CA ALA A 601 34.86 -9.01 -11.73
C ALA A 601 35.23 -10.50 -11.85
N LYS A 602 34.58 -11.38 -11.09
CA LYS A 602 34.79 -12.84 -11.14
C LYS A 602 34.40 -13.50 -12.47
N LEU A 603 33.55 -12.85 -13.27
CA LEU A 603 33.11 -13.35 -14.58
C LEU A 603 33.96 -12.80 -15.74
N SER A 604 34.93 -11.91 -15.45
CA SER A 604 35.69 -11.21 -16.48
C SER A 604 36.50 -12.15 -17.39
N SER A 605 37.11 -13.19 -16.83
CA SER A 605 37.92 -14.15 -17.62
C SER A 605 37.04 -14.99 -18.55
N ARG A 606 35.89 -15.45 -18.05
CA ARG A 606 34.89 -16.20 -18.84
C ARG A 606 34.31 -15.34 -19.96
N TYR A 607 33.97 -14.09 -19.66
CA TYR A 607 33.51 -13.11 -20.65
C TYR A 607 34.55 -12.83 -21.74
N GLN A 608 35.83 -12.68 -21.35
CA GLN A 608 36.92 -12.50 -22.32
C GLN A 608 37.11 -13.72 -23.23
N ALA A 609 37.02 -14.94 -22.68
CA ALA A 609 37.11 -16.17 -23.47
C ALA A 609 35.97 -16.28 -24.49
N ALA A 610 34.72 -16.08 -24.05
CA ALA A 610 33.57 -16.13 -24.95
C ALA A 610 33.60 -15.01 -26.01
N ARG A 611 34.14 -13.83 -25.68
CA ARG A 611 34.37 -12.74 -26.65
C ARG A 611 35.44 -13.11 -27.67
N HIS A 612 36.54 -13.75 -27.24
CA HIS A 612 37.56 -14.25 -28.15
C HIS A 612 37.01 -15.33 -29.10
N ASP A 613 36.17 -16.24 -28.59
CA ASP A 613 35.51 -17.25 -29.44
C ASP A 613 34.54 -16.60 -30.43
N THR A 614 33.83 -15.53 -30.03
CA THR A 614 32.97 -14.74 -30.93
C THR A 614 33.77 -14.12 -32.08
N GLU A 615 34.92 -13.50 -31.76
CA GLU A 615 35.85 -12.91 -32.74
C GLU A 615 36.37 -14.00 -33.70
N LYS A 616 36.77 -15.15 -33.15
CA LYS A 616 37.28 -16.29 -33.92
C LYS A 616 36.24 -16.91 -34.85
N VAL A 617 34.99 -17.07 -34.40
CA VAL A 617 33.88 -17.52 -35.27
C VAL A 617 33.69 -16.54 -36.44
N SER A 618 33.69 -15.23 -36.16
CA SER A 618 33.53 -14.20 -37.19
C SER A 618 34.65 -14.25 -38.25
N GLU A 619 35.89 -14.48 -37.83
CA GLU A 619 37.03 -14.66 -38.75
C GLU A 619 36.87 -15.93 -39.60
N LEU A 620 36.47 -17.05 -39.00
CA LEU A 620 36.28 -18.32 -39.71
C LEU A 620 35.15 -18.25 -40.73
N ILE A 621 34.02 -17.62 -40.41
CA ILE A 621 32.93 -17.38 -41.36
C ILE A 621 33.43 -16.55 -42.56
N SER A 622 34.21 -15.49 -42.29
CA SER A 622 34.76 -14.63 -43.35
C SER A 622 35.75 -15.37 -44.26
N SER A 623 36.57 -16.25 -43.69
CA SER A 623 37.48 -17.12 -44.45
C SER A 623 36.72 -18.10 -45.34
N PHE A 624 35.67 -18.73 -44.81
CA PHE A 624 34.83 -19.66 -45.58
C PHE A 624 34.08 -18.95 -46.71
N GLU A 625 33.54 -17.75 -46.47
CA GLU A 625 32.88 -16.93 -47.51
C GLU A 625 33.83 -16.57 -48.66
N THR A 626 35.12 -16.37 -48.37
CA THR A 626 36.14 -16.10 -49.38
C THR A 626 36.39 -17.34 -50.24
N GLN A 627 36.56 -18.51 -49.62
CA GLN A 627 36.71 -19.79 -50.34
C GLN A 627 35.46 -20.15 -51.15
N PHE A 628 34.27 -19.92 -50.58
CA PHE A 628 32.98 -20.11 -51.27
C PHE A 628 32.91 -19.24 -52.54
N ARG A 629 33.29 -17.96 -52.45
CA ARG A 629 33.28 -17.05 -53.60
C ARG A 629 34.24 -17.49 -54.71
N GLU A 630 35.44 -17.94 -54.35
CA GLU A 630 36.42 -18.44 -55.31
C GLU A 630 35.94 -19.73 -56.00
N ALA A 631 35.37 -20.67 -55.24
CA ALA A 631 34.84 -21.92 -55.78
C ALA A 631 33.63 -21.70 -56.70
N VAL A 632 32.72 -20.79 -56.35
CA VAL A 632 31.58 -20.41 -57.20
C VAL A 632 32.06 -19.73 -58.49
N GLY A 633 33.09 -18.89 -58.42
CA GLY A 633 33.65 -18.21 -59.60
C GLY A 633 34.32 -19.15 -60.61
N ALA A 634 34.80 -20.31 -60.16
CA ALA A 634 35.40 -21.35 -61.01
C ALA A 634 34.38 -22.36 -61.57
N TYR A 635 33.17 -22.41 -61.02
CA TYR A 635 32.13 -23.39 -61.38
C TYR A 635 31.22 -22.87 -62.51
N ILE A 636 31.03 -23.68 -63.56
CA ILE A 636 30.12 -23.36 -64.68
C ILE A 636 28.82 -24.12 -64.47
N ALA A 637 27.78 -23.43 -64.03
CA ALA A 637 26.46 -24.01 -63.78
C ALA A 637 25.77 -24.47 -65.07
N SER A 638 25.13 -25.64 -65.01
CA SER A 638 24.37 -26.25 -66.12
C SER A 638 23.16 -25.41 -66.55
N GLU A 639 22.44 -24.83 -65.58
CA GLU A 639 21.29 -23.95 -65.80
C GLU A 639 21.38 -22.71 -64.87
N PRO A 640 22.13 -21.66 -65.26
CA PRO A 640 22.46 -20.53 -64.37
C PRO A 640 21.24 -19.80 -63.79
N ARG A 641 20.12 -19.75 -64.52
CA ARG A 641 18.87 -19.13 -64.04
C ARG A 641 18.21 -19.93 -62.93
N LYS A 642 18.21 -21.26 -63.02
CA LYS A 642 17.52 -22.13 -62.07
C LYS A 642 18.24 -22.19 -60.73
N LEU A 643 19.58 -22.22 -60.76
CA LEU A 643 20.43 -22.08 -59.58
C LEU A 643 20.20 -20.73 -58.89
N LEU A 644 20.17 -19.64 -59.66
CA LEU A 644 19.91 -18.29 -59.13
C LEU A 644 18.52 -18.18 -58.50
N ASP A 645 17.48 -18.72 -59.13
CA ASP A 645 16.12 -18.73 -58.59
C ASP A 645 16.01 -19.53 -57.27
N GLN A 646 16.73 -20.66 -57.18
CA GLN A 646 16.80 -21.45 -55.93
C GLN A 646 17.53 -20.68 -54.81
N GLN A 647 18.62 -19.99 -55.13
CA GLN A 647 19.34 -19.13 -54.17
C GLN A 647 18.49 -17.95 -53.69
N ILE A 648 17.75 -17.29 -54.61
CA ILE A 648 16.82 -16.22 -54.26
C ILE A 648 15.73 -16.76 -53.33
N LYS A 649 15.16 -17.93 -53.64
CA LYS A 649 14.10 -18.53 -52.84
C LYS A 649 14.57 -18.91 -51.42
N SER A 650 15.74 -19.54 -51.29
CA SER A 650 16.31 -19.89 -49.98
C SER A 650 16.67 -18.64 -49.18
N GLY A 651 17.26 -17.62 -49.82
CA GLY A 651 17.56 -16.34 -49.17
C GLY A 651 16.32 -15.58 -48.69
N VAL A 652 15.24 -15.57 -49.48
CA VAL A 652 13.95 -14.95 -49.10
C VAL A 652 13.34 -15.67 -47.90
N GLU A 653 13.37 -17.00 -47.87
CA GLU A 653 12.81 -17.79 -46.76
C GLU A 653 13.59 -17.59 -45.46
N ALA A 654 14.93 -17.52 -45.53
CA ALA A 654 15.77 -17.25 -44.36
C ALA A 654 15.48 -15.86 -43.75
N ILE A 655 15.36 -14.81 -44.59
CA ILE A 655 14.98 -13.46 -44.12
C ILE A 655 13.58 -13.47 -43.51
N ARG A 656 12.64 -14.18 -44.13
CA ARG A 656 11.26 -14.29 -43.63
C ARG A 656 11.20 -14.89 -42.23
N GLN A 657 11.85 -16.04 -42.01
CA GLN A 657 11.87 -16.71 -40.70
C GLN A 657 12.47 -15.82 -39.61
N GLN A 658 13.54 -15.10 -39.93
CA GLN A 658 14.18 -14.16 -39.02
C GLN A 658 13.23 -13.00 -38.63
N VAL A 659 12.52 -12.43 -39.60
CA VAL A 659 11.54 -11.36 -39.36
C VAL A 659 10.36 -11.85 -38.52
N GLU A 660 9.83 -13.04 -38.81
CA GLU A 660 8.72 -13.66 -38.04
C GLU A 660 9.12 -13.92 -36.58
N GLN A 661 10.36 -14.36 -36.32
CA GLN A 661 10.89 -14.54 -34.97
C GLN A 661 10.95 -13.20 -34.21
N PHE A 662 11.49 -12.13 -34.81
CA PHE A 662 11.50 -10.80 -34.19
C PHE A 662 10.09 -10.27 -33.93
N GLN A 663 9.16 -10.47 -34.86
CA GLN A 663 7.76 -10.08 -34.69
C GLN A 663 7.13 -10.77 -33.47
N SER A 664 7.38 -12.06 -33.29
CA SER A 664 6.83 -12.82 -32.16
C SER A 664 7.29 -12.29 -30.79
N VAL A 665 8.57 -11.91 -30.69
CA VAL A 665 9.16 -11.35 -29.47
C VAL A 665 8.58 -9.97 -29.18
N ILE A 666 8.48 -9.11 -30.18
CA ILE A 666 7.89 -7.76 -30.05
C ILE A 666 6.44 -7.84 -29.57
N VAL A 667 5.64 -8.73 -30.17
CA VAL A 667 4.22 -8.91 -29.78
C VAL A 667 4.10 -9.41 -28.34
N SER A 668 4.98 -10.31 -27.90
CA SER A 668 4.96 -10.81 -26.51
C SER A 668 5.25 -9.71 -25.48
N LEU A 669 6.23 -8.85 -25.75
CA LEU A 669 6.61 -7.73 -24.89
C LEU A 669 5.51 -6.67 -24.83
N GLN A 670 4.88 -6.34 -25.97
CA GLN A 670 3.76 -5.41 -26.02
C GLN A 670 2.55 -5.92 -25.22
N ARG A 671 2.29 -7.23 -25.27
CA ARG A 671 1.19 -7.85 -24.53
C ARG A 671 1.39 -7.80 -23.02
N GLU A 672 2.62 -8.03 -22.55
CA GLU A 672 2.97 -7.91 -21.13
C GLU A 672 2.79 -6.48 -20.60
N GLN A 673 3.22 -5.47 -21.38
CA GLN A 673 3.01 -4.05 -21.04
C GLN A 673 1.52 -3.68 -21.02
N TYR A 674 0.74 -4.17 -21.99
CA TYR A 674 -0.70 -3.94 -22.04
C TYR A 674 -1.42 -4.53 -20.81
N ASP A 675 -1.10 -5.77 -20.44
CA ASP A 675 -1.72 -6.42 -19.29
C ASP A 675 -1.36 -5.71 -17.96
N PHE A 676 -0.12 -5.23 -17.81
CA PHE A 676 0.28 -4.44 -16.64
C PHE A 676 -0.52 -3.14 -16.50
N VAL A 677 -0.63 -2.33 -17.56
CA VAL A 677 -1.40 -1.08 -17.55
C VAL A 677 -2.87 -1.35 -17.29
N ARG A 678 -3.42 -2.42 -17.86
CA ARG A 678 -4.81 -2.84 -17.64
C ARG A 678 -5.08 -3.17 -16.17
N THR A 679 -4.22 -3.97 -15.55
CA THR A 679 -4.36 -4.34 -14.12
C THR A 679 -4.20 -3.13 -13.21
N LEU A 680 -3.25 -2.23 -13.49
CA LEU A 680 -3.06 -1.00 -12.72
C LEU A 680 -4.29 -0.08 -12.81
N ALA A 681 -4.86 0.09 -14.01
CA ALA A 681 -6.08 0.88 -14.20
C ALA A 681 -7.28 0.29 -13.45
N GLN A 682 -7.46 -1.04 -13.49
CA GLN A 682 -8.52 -1.73 -12.75
C GLN A 682 -8.38 -1.55 -11.23
N SER A 683 -7.16 -1.67 -10.69
CA SER A 683 -6.91 -1.44 -9.26
C SER A 683 -7.27 -0.02 -8.83
N ARG A 684 -6.83 1.00 -9.59
CA ARG A 684 -7.09 2.41 -9.21
C ARG A 684 -8.56 2.80 -9.30
N ILE A 685 -9.32 2.23 -10.25
CA ILE A 685 -10.77 2.43 -10.32
C ILE A 685 -11.46 1.84 -9.08
N ALA A 686 -11.03 0.64 -8.65
CA ALA A 686 -11.58 0.00 -7.46
C ALA A 686 -11.26 0.77 -6.17
N ASP A 687 -10.05 1.31 -6.04
CA ASP A 687 -9.64 2.11 -4.88
C ASP A 687 -10.42 3.43 -4.79
N PHE A 688 -10.62 4.12 -5.91
CA PHE A 688 -11.45 5.34 -5.93
C PHE A 688 -12.92 5.05 -5.56
N ALA A 689 -13.47 3.93 -6.03
CA ALA A 689 -14.83 3.51 -5.65
C ALA A 689 -14.95 3.27 -4.14
N LYS A 690 -13.93 2.64 -3.53
CA LYS A 690 -13.86 2.39 -2.09
C LYS A 690 -13.77 3.69 -1.28
N ASP A 691 -13.02 4.67 -1.75
CA ASP A 691 -12.96 6.00 -1.11
C ASP A 691 -14.28 6.77 -1.23
N CYS A 692 -14.99 6.62 -2.36
CA CYS A 692 -16.34 7.17 -2.54
C CYS A 692 -17.36 6.51 -1.61
N GLU A 693 -17.29 5.18 -1.46
CA GLU A 693 -18.12 4.44 -0.50
C GLU A 693 -17.89 4.93 0.93
N ALA A 694 -16.66 5.30 1.30
CA ALA A 694 -16.36 5.88 2.61
C ALA A 694 -17.02 7.26 2.83
N ILE A 695 -17.23 8.05 1.77
CA ILE A 695 -18.00 9.31 1.84
C ILE A 695 -19.50 9.00 1.93
N SER A 696 -19.99 8.04 1.14
CA SER A 696 -21.39 7.58 1.18
C SER A 696 -21.78 7.04 2.56
N ALA A 697 -20.94 6.21 3.17
CA ALA A 697 -21.15 5.68 4.51
C ALA A 697 -21.22 6.79 5.58
N LYS A 698 -20.45 7.87 5.42
CA LYS A 698 -20.53 9.04 6.30
C LYS A 698 -21.82 9.85 6.12
N LEU A 699 -22.35 9.91 4.90
CA LEU A 699 -23.64 10.54 4.61
C LEU A 699 -24.80 9.71 5.21
N GLU A 700 -24.78 8.38 5.04
CA GLU A 700 -25.77 7.46 5.64
C GLU A 700 -25.75 7.50 7.17
N ALA A 701 -24.56 7.61 7.76
CA ALA A 701 -24.37 7.78 9.20
C ALA A 701 -24.73 9.18 9.71
N LYS A 702 -25.21 10.10 8.85
CA LYS A 702 -25.52 11.51 9.15
C LYS A 702 -24.34 12.30 9.74
N LEU A 703 -23.11 11.88 9.45
CA LEU A 703 -21.87 12.55 9.85
C LEU A 703 -21.48 13.66 8.87
N LEU A 704 -22.04 13.65 7.66
CA LEU A 704 -21.96 14.71 6.67
C LEU A 704 -23.37 15.07 6.18
N ASP A 705 -23.57 16.34 5.84
CA ASP A 705 -24.74 16.76 5.08
C ASP A 705 -24.48 16.62 3.56
N VAL A 706 -25.54 16.69 2.76
CA VAL A 706 -25.45 16.50 1.31
C VAL A 706 -24.49 17.52 0.66
N PRO A 707 -24.51 18.83 1.00
CA PRO A 707 -23.56 19.79 0.44
C PRO A 707 -22.09 19.46 0.77
N ALA A 708 -21.77 19.14 2.03
CA ALA A 708 -20.41 18.83 2.42
C ALA A 708 -19.93 17.48 1.87
N ALA A 709 -20.83 16.51 1.66
CA ALA A 709 -20.51 15.25 0.98
C ALA A 709 -20.19 15.47 -0.51
N VAL A 710 -20.94 16.35 -1.19
CA VAL A 710 -20.68 16.73 -2.58
C VAL A 710 -19.33 17.45 -2.72
N ASP A 711 -19.02 18.37 -1.80
CA ASP A 711 -17.73 19.07 -1.80
C ASP A 711 -16.56 18.14 -1.47
N ALA A 712 -16.72 17.21 -0.52
CA ALA A 712 -15.72 16.20 -0.21
C ALA A 712 -15.48 15.24 -1.39
N LEU A 713 -16.53 14.84 -2.10
CA LEU A 713 -16.42 13.99 -3.29
C LEU A 713 -15.76 14.73 -4.45
N ARG A 714 -16.05 16.03 -4.60
CA ARG A 714 -15.39 16.90 -5.58
C ARG A 714 -13.90 17.04 -5.29
N GLN A 715 -13.52 17.27 -4.03
CA GLN A 715 -12.14 17.38 -3.62
C GLN A 715 -11.39 16.05 -3.80
N LEU A 716 -11.98 14.94 -3.37
CA LEU A 716 -11.41 13.60 -3.55
C LEU A 716 -11.19 13.28 -5.03
N ARG A 717 -12.17 13.60 -5.89
CA ARG A 717 -12.06 13.43 -7.34
C ARG A 717 -10.91 14.26 -7.91
N ASP A 718 -10.78 15.52 -7.51
CA ASP A 718 -9.74 16.42 -8.01
C ASP A 718 -8.32 15.98 -7.55
N GLU A 719 -8.19 15.46 -6.32
CA GLU A 719 -6.97 14.83 -5.80
C GLU A 719 -6.59 13.56 -6.60
N TRP A 720 -7.53 12.64 -6.79
CA TRP A 720 -7.32 11.43 -7.59
C TRP A 720 -7.01 11.73 -9.07
N MET A 721 -7.62 12.77 -9.64
CA MET A 721 -7.27 13.25 -11.00
C MET A 721 -5.84 13.76 -11.07
N GLY A 722 -5.37 14.47 -10.03
CA GLY A 722 -3.98 14.92 -9.91
C GLY A 722 -2.99 13.76 -9.80
N GLU A 723 -3.26 12.80 -8.92
CA GLU A 723 -2.44 11.60 -8.75
C GLU A 723 -2.42 10.72 -10.00
N ASN A 724 -3.58 10.46 -10.60
CA ASN A 724 -3.66 9.67 -11.82
C ASN A 724 -2.91 10.36 -12.97
N ARG A 725 -2.94 11.70 -13.05
CA ARG A 725 -2.14 12.44 -14.03
C ARG A 725 -0.63 12.31 -13.76
N GLN A 726 -0.19 12.18 -12.51
CA GLN A 726 1.23 11.92 -12.22
C GLN A 726 1.61 10.46 -12.53
N VAL A 727 0.81 9.50 -12.09
CA VAL A 727 1.08 8.07 -12.27
C VAL A 727 1.00 7.70 -13.75
N PHE A 728 -0.17 7.88 -14.37
CA PHE A 728 -0.34 7.58 -15.79
C PHE A 728 0.37 8.59 -16.69
N GLY A 729 0.59 9.83 -16.26
CA GLY A 729 1.35 10.80 -17.06
C GLY A 729 2.81 10.39 -17.25
N ILE A 730 3.46 9.80 -16.24
CA ILE A 730 4.81 9.25 -16.43
C ILE A 730 4.80 8.07 -17.40
N TYR A 731 3.80 7.18 -17.32
CA TYR A 731 3.66 6.06 -18.26
C TYR A 731 3.29 6.51 -19.67
N VAL A 732 2.40 7.50 -19.79
CA VAL A 732 1.98 8.09 -21.06
C VAL A 732 3.15 8.84 -21.67
N SER A 733 3.86 9.69 -20.91
CA SER A 733 5.08 10.35 -21.39
C SER A 733 6.22 9.38 -21.66
N ALA A 734 6.33 8.27 -20.94
CA ALA A 734 7.31 7.22 -21.25
C ALA A 734 6.89 6.42 -22.50
N LEU A 735 5.62 6.12 -22.70
CA LEU A 735 5.10 5.46 -23.89
C LEU A 735 5.05 6.40 -25.10
N GLU A 736 4.87 7.69 -24.89
CA GLU A 736 4.98 8.76 -25.88
C GLU A 736 6.45 8.98 -26.22
N SER A 737 7.34 9.02 -25.23
CA SER A 737 8.80 9.02 -25.45
C SER A 737 9.26 7.75 -26.14
N VAL A 738 8.68 6.59 -25.82
CA VAL A 738 8.95 5.31 -26.51
C VAL A 738 8.25 5.26 -27.86
N LYS A 739 7.14 5.95 -28.09
CA LYS A 739 6.51 6.12 -29.42
C LYS A 739 7.30 7.11 -30.29
N ASP A 740 7.97 8.07 -29.66
CA ASP A 740 8.83 9.07 -30.27
C ASP A 740 10.29 8.57 -30.42
N GLU A 741 10.76 7.64 -29.57
CA GLU A 741 12.07 6.96 -29.63
C GLU A 741 12.03 5.63 -30.40
N ILE A 742 10.91 4.89 -30.33
CA ILE A 742 10.58 3.76 -31.23
C ILE A 742 9.85 4.33 -32.44
N ASP A 743 10.56 5.16 -33.17
CA ASP A 743 10.43 5.12 -34.60
C ASP A 743 11.22 3.86 -35.04
N LEU A 744 10.50 2.72 -35.13
CA LEU A 744 11.04 1.40 -35.50
C LEU A 744 11.81 1.46 -36.82
N GLU A 745 11.50 2.47 -37.65
CA GLU A 745 12.24 2.78 -38.84
C GLU A 745 13.59 3.44 -38.53
N THR A 746 13.72 4.37 -37.59
CA THR A 746 15.03 4.96 -37.17
C THR A 746 15.97 3.97 -36.54
N LEU A 747 15.50 3.01 -35.73
CA LEU A 747 16.37 2.01 -35.10
C LEU A 747 16.87 0.92 -36.06
N ALA A 748 16.05 0.47 -37.03
CA ALA A 748 16.48 -0.51 -38.06
C ALA A 748 17.48 0.06 -39.07
N SER A 749 17.79 1.36 -39.02
CA SER A 749 18.69 2.01 -39.97
C SER A 749 20.00 2.49 -39.38
N VAL A 750 20.20 2.25 -38.09
CA VAL A 750 21.41 2.67 -37.38
C VAL A 750 22.65 1.99 -37.98
N GLN A 751 22.48 0.91 -38.75
CA GLN A 751 23.58 0.27 -39.49
C GLN A 751 23.94 0.91 -40.84
N ASN A 752 23.17 1.89 -41.35
CA ASN A 752 23.42 2.55 -42.64
C ASN A 752 23.29 4.07 -42.53
N GLN A 753 24.04 4.63 -41.59
CA GLN A 753 24.02 6.06 -41.24
C GLN A 753 24.29 6.97 -42.45
N SER A 754 25.16 6.57 -43.38
CA SER A 754 25.52 7.34 -44.58
C SER A 754 24.51 7.24 -45.74
N LEU A 755 23.73 6.16 -45.84
CA LEU A 755 22.61 6.07 -46.80
C LEU A 755 21.39 6.84 -46.30
N ARG A 756 21.18 6.90 -44.97
CA ARG A 756 20.10 7.68 -44.35
C ARG A 756 20.38 9.17 -44.25
N GLU A 757 21.62 9.62 -44.12
CA GLU A 757 21.91 11.05 -44.28
C GLU A 757 21.51 11.52 -45.68
N ASN A 758 21.80 10.73 -46.72
CA ASN A 758 21.37 11.04 -48.08
C ASN A 758 19.86 10.85 -48.30
N ALA A 759 19.22 9.84 -47.70
CA ALA A 759 17.77 9.60 -47.82
C ALA A 759 16.94 10.62 -47.02
N ALA A 760 17.39 11.02 -45.82
CA ALA A 760 16.76 12.06 -45.01
C ALA A 760 16.99 13.46 -45.61
N GLU A 761 18.13 13.69 -46.29
CA GLU A 761 18.31 14.87 -47.13
C GLU A 761 17.37 14.84 -48.33
N LEU A 762 17.18 13.67 -48.98
CA LEU A 762 16.21 13.45 -50.05
C LEU A 762 14.75 13.64 -49.60
N ASP A 763 14.34 13.12 -48.44
CA ASP A 763 12.99 13.28 -47.89
C ASP A 763 12.76 14.71 -47.39
N ARG A 764 13.77 15.38 -46.83
CA ARG A 764 13.70 16.82 -46.53
C ARG A 764 13.57 17.65 -47.80
N LEU A 765 14.32 17.32 -48.85
CA LEU A 765 14.21 17.95 -50.16
C LEU A 765 12.87 17.65 -50.82
N THR A 766 12.30 16.45 -50.61
CA THR A 766 11.01 16.04 -51.15
C THR A 766 9.85 16.68 -50.40
N ALA A 767 9.93 16.82 -49.07
CA ALA A 767 8.95 17.54 -48.26
C ALA A 767 9.00 19.05 -48.52
N LEU A 768 10.18 19.64 -48.69
CA LEU A 768 10.36 21.03 -49.13
C LEU A 768 9.88 21.22 -50.58
N ALA A 769 10.09 20.25 -51.46
CA ALA A 769 9.59 20.28 -52.83
C ALA A 769 8.06 20.17 -52.86
N GLN A 770 7.46 19.30 -52.05
CA GLN A 770 6.00 19.15 -51.92
C GLN A 770 5.35 20.39 -51.28
N LEU A 771 5.98 21.00 -50.27
CA LEU A 771 5.55 22.30 -49.73
C LEU A 771 5.69 23.41 -50.77
N GLY A 772 6.77 23.42 -51.56
CA GLY A 772 6.94 24.35 -52.66
C GLY A 772 5.88 24.15 -53.76
N ILE A 773 5.50 22.91 -54.09
CA ILE A 773 4.42 22.56 -55.01
C ILE A 773 3.05 22.96 -54.44
N ALA A 774 2.80 22.73 -53.15
CA ALA A 774 1.55 23.12 -52.49
C ALA A 774 1.41 24.65 -52.39
N VAL A 775 2.53 25.35 -52.17
CA VAL A 775 2.60 26.82 -52.23
C VAL A 775 2.46 27.31 -53.67
N GLU A 776 2.97 26.59 -54.67
CA GLU A 776 2.85 26.91 -56.11
C GLU A 776 1.40 26.76 -56.59
N ILE A 777 0.72 25.69 -56.20
CA ILE A 777 -0.72 25.47 -56.46
C ILE A 777 -1.56 26.53 -55.76
N ALA A 778 -1.33 26.75 -54.46
CA ALA A 778 -2.08 27.77 -53.70
C ALA A 778 -1.83 29.19 -54.22
N ALA A 779 -0.62 29.52 -54.66
CA ALA A 779 -0.30 30.83 -55.24
C ALA A 779 -0.94 31.01 -56.62
N HIS A 780 -0.98 29.96 -57.46
CA HIS A 780 -1.68 29.98 -58.74
C HIS A 780 -3.19 30.17 -58.54
N ASP A 781 -3.82 29.36 -57.68
CA ASP A 781 -5.26 29.47 -57.38
C ASP A 781 -5.62 30.84 -56.79
N LEU A 782 -4.77 31.41 -55.94
CA LEU A 782 -4.98 32.74 -55.37
C LEU A 782 -4.79 33.86 -56.39
N GLN A 783 -3.89 33.69 -57.36
CA GLN A 783 -3.71 34.64 -58.45
C GLN A 783 -4.91 34.60 -59.41
N ASP A 784 -5.45 33.41 -59.67
CA ASP A 784 -6.72 33.24 -60.40
C ASP A 784 -7.89 33.89 -59.64
N PHE A 785 -7.92 33.78 -58.30
CA PHE A 785 -8.93 34.46 -57.48
C PHE A 785 -8.77 35.98 -57.45
N ASP A 786 -7.54 36.50 -57.46
CA ASP A 786 -7.24 37.93 -57.56
C ASP A 786 -7.68 38.49 -58.92
N GLU A 787 -7.37 37.78 -60.01
CA GLU A 787 -7.81 38.15 -61.35
C GLU A 787 -9.34 38.09 -61.47
N MET A 788 -9.99 37.07 -60.91
CA MET A 788 -11.45 36.93 -60.92
C MET A 788 -12.14 38.02 -60.07
N ALA A 789 -11.61 38.33 -58.88
CA ALA A 789 -12.14 39.38 -58.02
C ALA A 789 -11.94 40.77 -58.64
N THR A 790 -10.77 41.02 -59.22
CA THR A 790 -10.45 42.28 -59.89
C THR A 790 -11.29 42.46 -61.16
N ALA A 791 -11.50 41.41 -61.96
CA ALA A 791 -12.38 41.43 -63.12
C ALA A 791 -13.84 41.67 -62.71
N GLY A 792 -14.32 41.03 -61.64
CA GLY A 792 -15.65 41.25 -61.06
C GLY A 792 -15.86 42.70 -60.62
N LEU A 793 -14.90 43.26 -59.88
CA LEU A 793 -14.93 44.66 -59.44
C LEU A 793 -14.88 45.64 -60.63
N ASN A 794 -14.11 45.32 -61.67
CA ASN A 794 -14.01 46.14 -62.88
C ASN A 794 -15.26 46.06 -63.77
N SER A 795 -16.05 44.99 -63.68
CA SER A 795 -17.31 44.81 -64.41
C SER A 795 -18.51 45.56 -63.80
N LEU A 796 -18.34 46.14 -62.60
CA LEU A 796 -19.39 46.92 -61.94
C LEU A 796 -19.66 48.25 -62.66
N PRO A 797 -20.91 48.76 -62.65
CA PRO A 797 -21.25 50.07 -63.19
C PRO A 797 -20.41 51.19 -62.55
N PRO A 798 -20.10 52.28 -63.28
CA PRO A 798 -19.20 53.34 -62.81
C PRO A 798 -19.62 53.97 -61.47
N GLU A 799 -20.94 54.13 -61.24
CA GLU A 799 -21.45 54.73 -60.00
C GLU A 799 -21.16 53.90 -58.75
N VAL A 800 -21.05 52.57 -58.89
CA VAL A 800 -20.81 51.62 -57.80
C VAL A 800 -19.32 51.32 -57.66
N ARG A 801 -18.59 51.22 -58.77
CA ARG A 801 -17.15 50.93 -58.79
C ARG A 801 -16.30 51.99 -58.07
N ASP A 802 -16.72 53.26 -58.16
CA ASP A 802 -16.00 54.39 -57.56
C ASP A 802 -16.52 54.74 -56.14
N ALA A 803 -17.45 53.94 -55.60
CA ALA A 803 -17.93 54.10 -54.24
C ALA A 803 -16.80 53.83 -53.22
N PRO A 804 -16.73 54.59 -52.10
CA PRO A 804 -15.68 54.45 -51.09
C PRO A 804 -15.53 53.01 -50.59
N GLU A 805 -16.64 52.30 -50.38
CA GLU A 805 -16.68 50.95 -49.84
C GLU A 805 -16.09 49.93 -50.82
N VAL A 806 -16.29 50.12 -52.12
CA VAL A 806 -15.75 49.25 -53.17
C VAL A 806 -14.25 49.53 -53.39
N ARG A 807 -13.83 50.78 -53.22
CA ARG A 807 -12.42 51.17 -53.25
C ARG A 807 -11.64 50.58 -52.07
N ASP A 808 -12.23 50.51 -50.88
CA ASP A 808 -11.62 49.89 -49.71
C ASP A 808 -11.51 48.37 -49.87
N ILE A 809 -12.51 47.73 -50.48
CA ILE A 809 -12.44 46.30 -50.84
C ILE A 809 -11.31 46.05 -51.85
N ARG A 810 -11.17 46.89 -52.88
CA ARG A 810 -10.07 46.80 -53.85
C ARG A 810 -8.70 46.95 -53.18
N LEU A 811 -8.55 47.93 -52.29
CA LEU A 811 -7.31 48.13 -51.51
C LEU A 811 -7.01 46.94 -50.59
N GLY A 812 -8.05 46.32 -49.99
CA GLY A 812 -7.91 45.13 -49.17
C GLY A 812 -7.45 43.90 -49.95
N ILE A 813 -7.96 43.73 -51.17
CA ILE A 813 -7.55 42.65 -52.08
C ILE A 813 -6.13 42.88 -52.58
N GLU A 814 -5.79 44.10 -53.04
CA GLU A 814 -4.42 44.46 -53.43
C GLU A 814 -3.42 44.23 -52.28
N GLY A 815 -3.79 44.57 -51.04
CA GLY A 815 -2.98 44.33 -49.85
C GLY A 815 -2.79 42.84 -49.51
N LEU A 816 -3.80 41.99 -49.74
CA LEU A 816 -3.70 40.53 -49.60
C LEU A 816 -2.78 39.94 -50.67
N THR A 817 -2.91 40.39 -51.92
CA THR A 817 -2.10 39.96 -53.06
C THR A 817 -0.63 40.33 -52.87
N ASP A 818 -0.33 41.54 -52.37
CA ASP A 818 1.03 41.95 -52.03
C ASP A 818 1.62 41.20 -50.83
N GLN A 819 0.81 40.83 -49.83
CA GLN A 819 1.26 39.94 -48.75
C GLN A 819 1.52 38.51 -49.23
N LEU A 820 0.81 38.04 -50.25
CA LEU A 820 0.99 36.70 -50.83
C LEU A 820 2.18 36.62 -51.80
N ARG A 821 2.55 37.72 -52.46
CA ARG A 821 3.82 37.84 -53.22
C ARG A 821 5.07 37.56 -52.37
N PHE A 822 4.97 37.64 -51.04
CA PHE A 822 6.01 37.20 -50.10
C PHE A 822 6.37 35.71 -50.24
N LEU A 823 5.44 34.86 -50.71
CA LEU A 823 5.64 33.42 -50.91
C LEU A 823 6.18 33.07 -52.31
N SER A 824 6.18 34.02 -53.25
CA SER A 824 6.69 33.87 -54.62
C SER A 824 8.16 33.40 -54.74
N PRO A 825 9.07 33.68 -53.79
CA PRO A 825 10.43 33.14 -53.82
C PRO A 825 10.51 31.61 -53.63
N LEU A 826 9.44 30.93 -53.21
CA LEU A 826 9.36 29.46 -53.12
C LEU A 826 9.02 28.79 -54.47
N ARG A 827 9.06 29.53 -55.57
CA ARG A 827 9.05 28.95 -56.93
C ARG A 827 10.19 27.94 -57.08
N LEU A 828 9.87 26.64 -57.08
CA LEU A 828 10.78 25.58 -57.55
C LEU A 828 11.15 25.74 -59.04
N SER A 829 10.40 26.57 -59.75
CA SER A 829 10.43 26.76 -61.20
C SER A 829 10.97 28.14 -61.64
N GLY A 830 11.75 28.85 -60.81
CA GLY A 830 12.38 30.13 -61.16
C GLY A 830 13.91 30.03 -61.27
N ASP A 831 14.43 30.24 -62.48
CA ASP A 831 15.85 30.23 -62.91
C ASP A 831 16.83 29.43 -62.05
N ARG A 832 17.07 28.18 -62.47
CA ARG A 832 18.11 27.28 -61.94
C ARG A 832 19.55 27.78 -62.22
N VAL A 833 19.71 28.99 -62.72
CA VAL A 833 20.97 29.54 -63.23
C VAL A 833 21.66 30.34 -62.14
N GLN A 834 22.89 29.95 -61.79
CA GLN A 834 23.78 30.78 -60.98
C GLN A 834 24.22 31.98 -61.83
N ARG A 835 24.22 33.17 -61.24
CA ARG A 835 24.74 34.38 -61.89
C ARG A 835 25.50 35.21 -60.88
N TRP A 836 26.27 36.16 -61.39
CA TRP A 836 26.82 37.20 -60.54
C TRP A 836 25.69 38.07 -60.00
N ILE A 837 25.61 38.14 -58.67
CA ILE A 837 24.74 39.03 -57.89
C ILE A 837 25.65 40.05 -57.24
N THR A 838 25.34 41.34 -57.42
CA THR A 838 26.16 42.41 -56.83
C THR A 838 25.56 42.89 -55.51
N GLY A 839 26.40 43.42 -54.62
CA GLY A 839 25.91 44.06 -53.39
C GLY A 839 25.00 45.25 -53.66
N THR A 840 25.25 46.00 -54.74
CA THR A 840 24.33 47.02 -55.26
C THR A 840 22.95 46.46 -55.52
N GLU A 841 22.87 45.32 -56.23
CA GLU A 841 21.60 44.68 -56.56
C GLU A 841 20.84 44.22 -55.29
N ILE A 842 21.54 43.65 -54.32
CA ILE A 842 20.94 43.23 -53.03
C ILE A 842 20.43 44.45 -52.26
N SER A 843 21.24 45.50 -52.17
CA SER A 843 20.91 46.74 -51.46
C SER A 843 19.71 47.45 -52.09
N GLU A 844 19.67 47.55 -53.42
CA GLU A 844 18.55 48.17 -54.15
C GLU A 844 17.26 47.37 -53.99
N PHE A 845 17.32 46.04 -54.10
CA PHE A 845 16.16 45.18 -53.90
C PHE A 845 15.56 45.35 -52.49
N ILE A 846 16.38 45.31 -51.43
CA ILE A 846 15.92 45.50 -50.06
C ILE A 846 15.34 46.91 -49.87
N ARG A 847 16.01 47.93 -50.41
CA ARG A 847 15.56 49.33 -50.33
C ARG A 847 14.20 49.50 -51.00
N GLN A 848 13.99 48.92 -52.18
CA GLN A 848 12.72 49.00 -52.90
C GLN A 848 11.62 48.19 -52.19
N PHE A 849 11.89 46.95 -51.81
CA PHE A 849 10.90 46.05 -51.21
C PHE A 849 10.40 46.57 -49.86
N PHE A 850 11.29 47.09 -49.01
CA PHE A 850 10.93 47.59 -47.68
C PHE A 850 10.69 49.11 -47.63
N ALA A 851 10.70 49.82 -48.75
CA ALA A 851 10.52 51.28 -48.78
C ALA A 851 9.29 51.77 -47.98
N PRO A 852 8.08 51.16 -48.11
CA PRO A 852 6.91 51.59 -47.34
C PRO A 852 7.10 51.38 -45.84
N LYS A 853 7.66 50.22 -45.46
CA LYS A 853 7.88 49.84 -44.05
C LYS A 853 8.98 50.68 -43.39
N PHE A 854 10.04 51.02 -44.13
CA PHE A 854 11.09 51.91 -43.65
C PHE A 854 10.56 53.34 -43.44
N ALA A 855 9.73 53.85 -44.36
CA ALA A 855 9.11 55.16 -44.22
C ALA A 855 8.14 55.22 -43.03
N GLU A 856 7.25 54.22 -42.88
CA GLU A 856 6.29 54.14 -41.78
C GLU A 856 6.98 53.99 -40.41
N ALA A 857 8.00 53.13 -40.33
CA ALA A 857 8.72 52.86 -39.10
C ALA A 857 9.83 53.87 -38.80
N GLY A 858 10.17 54.78 -39.72
CA GLY A 858 11.27 55.75 -39.58
C GLY A 858 12.65 55.11 -39.52
N ILE A 859 12.90 54.07 -40.32
CA ILE A 859 14.15 53.31 -40.33
C ILE A 859 15.12 53.88 -41.37
N GLU A 860 16.34 54.23 -40.95
CA GLU A 860 17.43 54.61 -41.85
C GLU A 860 18.18 53.36 -42.34
N PHE A 861 18.17 53.11 -43.65
CA PHE A 861 18.86 51.98 -44.28
C PHE A 861 20.08 52.45 -45.08
N ALA A 862 21.26 51.96 -44.71
CA ALA A 862 22.54 52.29 -45.34
C ALA A 862 23.34 51.02 -45.67
N SER A 863 24.13 51.10 -46.74
CA SER A 863 25.04 50.04 -47.17
C SER A 863 26.43 50.65 -47.33
N SER A 864 27.46 49.98 -46.81
CA SER A 864 28.87 50.40 -46.97
C SER A 864 29.33 50.33 -48.44
N ALA A 865 30.39 51.06 -48.79
CA ALA A 865 30.93 51.05 -50.16
C ALA A 865 31.50 49.66 -50.52
N GLU A 866 32.12 49.00 -49.55
CA GLU A 866 32.68 47.65 -49.62
C GLU A 866 31.58 46.60 -49.82
N PHE A 867 30.42 46.80 -49.22
CA PHE A 867 29.27 45.95 -49.47
C PHE A 867 28.77 46.15 -50.91
N LEU A 868 28.65 47.39 -51.40
CA LEU A 868 28.13 47.65 -52.74
C LEU A 868 29.05 47.10 -53.85
N SER A 869 30.37 47.08 -53.63
CA SER A 869 31.34 46.54 -54.59
C SER A 869 31.40 45.01 -54.67
N LEU A 870 30.79 44.29 -53.72
CA LEU A 870 30.84 42.83 -53.71
C LEU A 870 30.13 42.20 -54.91
N ARG A 871 30.66 41.09 -55.39
CA ARG A 871 30.04 40.21 -56.38
C ARG A 871 30.06 38.78 -55.87
N LEU A 872 28.91 38.13 -55.89
CA LEU A 872 28.73 36.75 -55.46
C LEU A 872 28.19 35.94 -56.64
N TYR A 873 28.81 34.82 -56.97
CA TYR A 873 28.31 33.94 -58.01
C TYR A 873 27.37 32.89 -57.40
N GLU A 874 26.07 33.17 -57.39
CA GLU A 874 25.09 32.27 -56.77
C GLU A 874 23.69 32.43 -57.37
N ARG A 875 22.73 31.60 -56.94
CA ARG A 875 21.33 31.68 -57.38
C ARG A 875 20.60 32.81 -56.62
N PRO A 876 19.96 33.76 -57.30
CA PRO A 876 19.16 34.81 -56.65
C PRO A 876 18.13 34.25 -55.65
N ALA A 877 17.43 33.18 -56.03
CA ALA A 877 16.43 32.52 -55.20
C ALA A 877 16.98 31.98 -53.85
N ARG A 878 18.30 31.79 -53.73
CA ARG A 878 18.95 31.34 -52.49
C ARG A 878 19.38 32.51 -51.61
N ILE A 879 19.85 33.60 -52.22
CA ILE A 879 20.48 34.73 -51.53
C ILE A 879 19.46 35.77 -51.08
N PHE A 880 18.57 36.24 -51.97
CA PHE A 880 17.63 37.32 -51.64
C PHE A 880 16.72 36.99 -50.44
N PRO A 881 16.17 35.76 -50.29
CA PRO A 881 15.34 35.42 -49.12
C PRO A 881 16.09 35.49 -47.78
N VAL A 882 17.41 35.29 -47.77
CA VAL A 882 18.24 35.39 -46.56
C VAL A 882 18.26 36.84 -46.07
N PHE A 883 18.60 37.78 -46.95
CA PHE A 883 18.61 39.21 -46.62
C PHE A 883 17.22 39.72 -46.24
N MET A 884 16.17 39.26 -46.95
CA MET A 884 14.78 39.57 -46.62
C MET A 884 14.39 39.13 -45.21
N ASN A 885 14.74 37.90 -44.82
CA ASN A 885 14.41 37.37 -43.50
C ASN A 885 15.14 38.11 -42.38
N LEU A 886 16.42 38.45 -42.60
CA LEU A 886 17.21 39.22 -41.64
C LEU A 886 16.66 40.64 -41.49
N VAL A 887 16.37 41.34 -42.58
CA VAL A 887 15.79 42.70 -42.54
C VAL A 887 14.40 42.71 -41.93
N ASN A 888 13.54 41.75 -42.25
CA ASN A 888 12.20 41.67 -41.66
C ASN A 888 12.26 41.39 -40.14
N ASN A 889 13.27 40.66 -39.68
CA ASN A 889 13.55 40.53 -38.25
C ASN A 889 14.00 41.86 -37.64
N SER A 890 14.94 42.56 -38.27
CA SER A 890 15.40 43.87 -37.82
C SER A 890 14.26 44.89 -37.77
N VAL A 891 13.39 44.97 -38.78
CA VAL A 891 12.23 45.88 -38.80
C VAL A 891 11.29 45.65 -37.61
N TYR A 892 11.00 44.39 -37.28
CA TYR A 892 10.16 44.05 -36.13
C TYR A 892 10.78 44.52 -34.81
N TRP A 893 12.05 44.18 -34.59
CA TRP A 893 12.76 44.50 -33.35
C TRP A 893 13.09 46.00 -33.23
N LEU A 894 13.28 46.69 -34.35
CA LEU A 894 13.41 48.15 -34.36
C LEU A 894 12.09 48.84 -33.97
N GLY A 895 10.96 48.17 -34.13
CA GLY A 895 9.66 48.63 -33.63
C GLY A 895 9.63 48.88 -32.13
N THR A 896 10.50 48.23 -31.35
CA THR A 896 10.57 48.36 -29.88
C THR A 896 11.51 49.47 -29.40
N VAL A 897 12.27 50.11 -30.30
CA VAL A 897 13.19 51.22 -29.96
C VAL A 897 12.70 52.57 -30.54
N PRO A 898 13.09 53.73 -29.97
CA PRO A 898 12.62 55.05 -30.42
C PRO A 898 12.94 55.34 -31.89
N ARG A 899 12.02 56.01 -32.62
CA ARG A 899 12.16 56.32 -34.05
C ARG A 899 13.52 56.93 -34.48
N PRO A 900 14.09 57.95 -33.80
CA PRO A 900 15.32 58.60 -34.28
C PRO A 900 16.57 57.71 -34.21
N THR A 901 16.51 56.59 -33.50
CA THR A 901 17.65 55.68 -33.34
C THR A 901 17.58 54.46 -34.26
N ARG A 902 16.56 54.33 -35.11
CA ARG A 902 16.32 53.11 -35.92
C ARG A 902 17.19 53.10 -37.17
N LYS A 903 18.20 52.22 -37.20
CA LYS A 903 19.13 52.06 -38.31
C LYS A 903 19.32 50.59 -38.64
N ILE A 904 19.46 50.31 -39.93
CA ILE A 904 19.91 49.01 -40.45
C ILE A 904 21.11 49.30 -41.36
N SER A 905 22.22 48.59 -41.14
CA SER A 905 23.43 48.73 -41.93
C SER A 905 23.88 47.40 -42.51
N PHE A 906 24.19 47.40 -43.81
CA PHE A 906 24.90 46.30 -44.47
C PHE A 906 26.37 46.66 -44.66
N GLY A 907 27.26 45.78 -44.23
CA GLY A 907 28.70 46.02 -44.27
C GLY A 907 29.52 44.78 -44.53
N VAL A 908 30.83 44.98 -44.64
CA VAL A 908 31.83 43.90 -44.75
C VAL A 908 32.82 44.07 -43.60
N SER A 909 33.15 42.97 -42.92
CA SER A 909 34.16 42.90 -41.87
C SER A 909 35.03 41.67 -42.10
N GLY A 910 36.28 41.89 -42.54
CA GLY A 910 37.14 40.81 -43.02
C GLY A 910 36.54 40.14 -44.27
N GLU A 911 36.38 38.82 -44.25
CA GLU A 911 35.77 38.03 -45.33
C GLU A 911 34.25 37.80 -45.12
N GLU A 912 33.63 38.51 -44.19
CA GLU A 912 32.23 38.30 -43.82
C GLU A 912 31.37 39.52 -44.10
N VAL A 913 30.21 39.28 -44.70
CA VAL A 913 29.15 40.29 -44.88
C VAL A 913 28.33 40.33 -43.60
N PHE A 914 28.18 41.52 -43.01
CA PHE A 914 27.35 41.68 -41.83
C PHE A 914 26.09 42.49 -42.11
N ILE A 915 25.02 42.09 -41.43
CA ILE A 915 23.75 42.82 -41.36
C ILE A 915 23.56 43.19 -39.90
N ALA A 916 23.55 44.48 -39.60
CA ALA A 916 23.38 44.97 -38.24
C ALA A 916 22.19 45.92 -38.12
N ASP A 917 21.54 45.90 -36.96
CA ASP A 917 20.50 46.84 -36.58
C ASP A 917 20.77 47.52 -35.24
N SER A 918 20.04 48.59 -34.96
CA SER A 918 20.10 49.33 -33.70
C SER A 918 19.03 48.89 -32.69
N GLY A 919 18.48 47.69 -32.84
CA GLY A 919 17.46 47.12 -31.94
C GLY A 919 18.03 46.64 -30.58
N PRO A 920 17.23 45.92 -29.78
CA PRO A 920 17.63 45.46 -28.44
C PRO A 920 18.71 44.36 -28.44
N GLY A 921 19.04 43.77 -29.60
CA GLY A 921 19.92 42.61 -29.68
C GLY A 921 19.28 41.32 -29.16
N VAL A 922 20.06 40.24 -29.13
CA VAL A 922 19.68 38.92 -28.62
C VAL A 922 20.37 38.64 -27.28
N SER A 923 19.62 38.21 -26.27
CA SER A 923 20.15 37.83 -24.94
C SER A 923 21.10 36.62 -25.02
N GLU A 924 22.09 36.55 -24.11
CA GLU A 924 23.10 35.47 -24.11
C GLU A 924 22.49 34.07 -24.00
N GLU A 925 21.40 33.90 -23.23
CA GLU A 925 20.68 32.63 -23.10
C GLU A 925 20.02 32.17 -24.41
N ASP A 926 19.60 33.10 -25.26
CA ASP A 926 18.85 32.82 -26.48
C ASP A 926 19.78 32.62 -27.70
N GLN A 927 21.02 33.11 -27.65
CA GLN A 927 21.97 33.06 -28.78
C GLN A 927 22.23 31.63 -29.30
N GLY A 928 22.28 30.62 -28.41
CA GLY A 928 22.44 29.22 -28.79
C GLY A 928 21.22 28.61 -29.48
N ASN A 929 20.06 29.28 -29.42
CA ASN A 929 18.78 28.75 -29.85
C ASN A 929 18.16 29.51 -31.04
N ILE A 930 18.65 30.70 -31.40
CA ILE A 930 18.03 31.56 -32.45
C ILE A 930 17.92 30.92 -33.83
N PHE A 931 18.77 29.95 -34.15
CA PHE A 931 18.73 29.21 -35.41
C PHE A 931 17.99 27.86 -35.32
N ARG A 932 17.36 27.54 -34.17
CA ARG A 932 16.52 26.34 -34.02
C ARG A 932 15.13 26.58 -34.62
N LEU A 933 14.55 25.51 -35.16
CA LEU A 933 13.20 25.53 -35.70
C LEU A 933 12.18 25.84 -34.59
N PHE A 934 11.20 26.70 -34.88
CA PHE A 934 10.14 27.17 -33.96
C PHE A 934 10.59 28.03 -32.78
N PHE A 935 11.88 28.41 -32.70
CA PHE A 935 12.35 29.34 -31.69
C PHE A 935 11.96 30.79 -32.04
N THR A 936 11.21 31.46 -31.17
CA THR A 936 10.75 32.85 -31.37
C THR A 936 10.43 33.55 -30.06
N ARG A 937 10.80 34.83 -29.95
CA ARG A 937 10.42 35.74 -28.85
C ARG A 937 9.41 36.81 -29.29
N LYS A 938 8.88 36.73 -30.52
CA LYS A 938 7.90 37.68 -31.04
C LYS A 938 6.49 37.30 -30.58
N GLU A 939 5.86 38.12 -29.74
CA GLU A 939 4.60 37.78 -29.04
C GLU A 939 3.35 37.60 -29.94
N ARG A 940 3.29 38.23 -31.12
CA ARG A 940 2.06 38.28 -31.95
C ARG A 940 2.18 37.78 -33.40
N SER A 941 3.38 37.47 -33.92
CA SER A 941 3.53 37.07 -35.33
C SER A 941 4.72 36.15 -35.66
N GLY A 942 5.48 35.67 -34.67
CA GLY A 942 6.67 34.86 -34.93
C GLY A 942 6.34 33.38 -34.97
N ARG A 943 6.59 32.72 -36.11
CA ARG A 943 6.53 31.24 -36.22
C ARG A 943 7.87 30.56 -35.88
N GLY A 944 8.95 31.34 -35.69
CA GLY A 944 10.28 30.82 -35.36
C GLY A 944 10.99 30.05 -36.48
N VAL A 945 10.61 30.28 -37.74
CA VAL A 945 11.14 29.53 -38.91
C VAL A 945 12.19 30.33 -39.71
N GLY A 946 12.12 31.67 -39.69
CA GLY A 946 12.88 32.52 -40.61
C GLY A 946 14.41 32.43 -40.51
N LEU A 947 14.98 32.44 -39.29
CA LEU A 947 16.44 32.34 -39.11
C LEU A 947 16.96 30.94 -39.45
N TYR A 948 16.17 29.89 -39.16
CA TYR A 948 16.49 28.53 -39.57
C TYR A 948 16.55 28.41 -41.10
N LEU A 949 15.55 28.94 -41.81
CA LEU A 949 15.53 28.94 -43.28
C LEU A 949 16.67 29.75 -43.87
N ALA A 950 17.03 30.89 -43.28
CA ALA A 950 18.20 31.66 -43.68
C ALA A 950 19.49 30.84 -43.59
N ARG A 951 19.68 30.10 -42.48
CA ARG A 951 20.82 29.20 -42.31
C ARG A 951 20.79 28.03 -43.30
N ALA A 952 19.64 27.38 -43.48
CA ALA A 952 19.47 26.27 -44.40
C ALA A 952 19.75 26.67 -45.87
N ASN A 953 19.23 27.82 -46.30
CA ASN A 953 19.48 28.37 -47.65
C ASN A 953 20.96 28.65 -47.88
N LEU A 954 21.65 29.22 -46.90
CA LEU A 954 23.09 29.48 -46.97
C LEU A 954 23.90 28.17 -47.00
N SER A 955 23.57 27.21 -46.14
CA SER A 955 24.25 25.90 -46.09
C SER A 955 24.10 25.11 -47.39
N ALA A 956 22.96 25.22 -48.09
CA ALA A 956 22.77 24.62 -49.42
C ALA A 956 23.71 25.19 -50.51
N GLY A 957 24.31 26.36 -50.27
CA GLY A 957 25.37 26.97 -51.08
C GLY A 957 26.78 26.81 -50.50
N SER A 958 26.97 25.96 -49.47
CA SER A 958 28.21 25.90 -48.69
C SER A 958 28.61 27.23 -48.03
N HIS A 959 27.64 28.11 -47.75
CA HIS A 959 27.83 29.36 -47.01
C HIS A 959 27.48 29.16 -45.53
N THR A 960 27.99 30.04 -44.68
CA THR A 960 27.73 29.95 -43.22
C THR A 960 27.22 31.29 -42.69
N ILE A 961 26.41 31.22 -41.63
CA ILE A 961 25.90 32.38 -40.90
C ILE A 961 26.13 32.19 -39.41
N ARG A 962 26.54 33.25 -38.73
CA ARG A 962 26.71 33.31 -37.29
C ARG A 962 26.15 34.61 -36.71
N TYR A 963 25.89 34.60 -35.42
CA TYR A 963 25.58 35.83 -34.67
C TYR A 963 26.87 36.51 -34.20
N ARG A 964 26.80 37.80 -33.86
CA ARG A 964 27.97 38.58 -33.37
C ARG A 964 28.63 37.93 -32.15
N SER A 965 29.95 37.97 -32.14
CA SER A 965 30.82 37.63 -31.02
C SER A 965 31.21 38.92 -30.25
N PRO A 966 31.71 38.83 -29.00
CA PRO A 966 32.10 40.02 -28.22
C PRO A 966 33.15 40.93 -28.89
N ASP A 967 34.00 40.37 -29.76
CA ASP A 967 35.07 41.09 -30.46
C ASP A 967 34.61 41.79 -31.76
N ASP A 968 33.37 41.52 -32.20
CA ASP A 968 32.82 42.09 -33.43
C ASP A 968 32.32 43.54 -33.20
N GLN A 969 32.74 44.49 -34.04
CA GLN A 969 32.34 45.90 -33.95
C GLN A 969 31.51 46.34 -35.18
N PRO A 970 30.21 45.98 -35.26
CA PRO A 970 29.36 46.29 -36.43
C PRO A 970 28.92 47.76 -36.53
N GLY A 971 29.38 48.65 -35.64
CA GLY A 971 29.00 50.07 -35.61
C GLY A 971 27.58 50.37 -35.08
N LEU A 972 26.72 49.35 -34.92
CA LEU A 972 25.39 49.46 -34.30
C LEU A 972 25.27 48.56 -33.07
N ALA A 973 24.58 49.02 -32.02
CA ALA A 973 24.51 48.34 -30.72
C ALA A 973 23.57 47.12 -30.68
N GLY A 974 22.69 46.94 -31.67
CA GLY A 974 21.64 45.92 -31.69
C GLY A 974 22.09 44.57 -32.25
N ALA A 975 21.18 43.84 -32.91
CA ALA A 975 21.53 42.50 -33.42
C ALA A 975 22.45 42.63 -34.64
N ALA A 976 23.46 41.76 -34.74
CA ALA A 976 24.31 41.67 -35.92
C ALA A 976 24.55 40.21 -36.31
N PHE A 977 24.36 39.94 -37.60
CA PHE A 977 24.52 38.62 -38.22
C PHE A 977 25.64 38.70 -39.26
N TYR A 978 26.58 37.75 -39.22
CA TYR A 978 27.72 37.65 -40.12
C TYR A 978 27.54 36.45 -41.04
N ILE A 979 27.69 36.67 -42.34
CA ILE A 979 27.55 35.68 -43.40
C ILE A 979 28.90 35.53 -44.11
N ARG A 980 29.40 34.31 -44.17
CA ARG A 980 30.60 33.97 -44.95
C ARG A 980 30.18 33.24 -46.23
N PHE A 981 30.46 33.89 -47.35
CA PHE A 981 30.24 33.33 -48.69
C PHE A 981 31.51 32.60 -49.17
N ARG A 982 31.35 31.54 -49.96
CA ARG A 982 32.48 30.69 -50.42
C ARG A 982 33.15 31.21 -51.69
N ASP A 983 32.39 31.91 -52.54
CA ASP A 983 32.80 32.40 -53.86
C ASP A 983 32.41 33.89 -54.02
N ILE A 984 32.93 34.71 -53.09
CA ILE A 984 32.70 36.17 -53.06
C ILE A 984 33.94 36.90 -53.56
N ASP A 985 33.73 37.82 -54.49
CA ASP A 985 34.70 38.79 -54.93
C ASP A 985 34.34 40.12 -54.27
N PHE A 986 35.20 40.62 -53.38
CA PHE A 986 35.00 41.90 -52.68
C PHE A 986 35.30 43.13 -53.55
N GLY A 987 35.65 42.93 -54.82
CA GLY A 987 35.91 44.01 -55.77
C GLY A 987 37.26 44.70 -55.52
N GLY A 988 38.25 43.95 -55.05
CA GLY A 988 39.65 44.39 -54.93
C GLY A 988 40.49 43.80 -56.06
N GLY A 989 40.94 44.66 -56.98
CA GLY A 989 41.87 44.29 -58.04
C GLY A 989 43.23 43.83 -57.52
N GLU A 990 43.97 43.20 -58.44
CA GLU A 990 45.37 42.79 -58.37
C GLU A 990 46.22 43.44 -57.26
N GLY A 991 46.83 42.57 -56.46
CA GLY A 991 48.00 42.81 -55.63
C GLY A 991 48.69 41.48 -55.38
#